data_AF-A0A1V5MEA5-F1
#
_entry.id   AF-A0A1V5MEA5-F1
#
_cell.length_a   1.000
_cell.length_b   1.000
_cell.length_c   1.000
_cell.angle_alpha   90.00
_cell.angle_beta   90.00
_cell.angle_gamma   90.00
#
_symmetry.space_group_name_H-M   'P 1'
#
loop_
_entity.id
_entity.type
_entity.pdbx_description
1 polymer ?
#
loop_
_entity_poly.entity_id
_entity_poly.type
_entity_poly.pdbx_seq_one_letter_code
_entity_poly.pdbx_strand_id
1 'polypeptide(L)'
;MRLSGSLKPNVSAKDIALMVIGQLGADGATYKAVEYISGGSNVPEIKEFFWKWRRHHQPSQETNLSRSGYDISDRSMGYLGIFGHLAENEEMLSSNRMAEGRGGAVAMRASKSMSGAMMEMAAAPAPSMALGMDAVEKEQKDEQMGGGAAPMAEPSVRTRFADTAFWAAAISTDRQGRAQVEVTMPENLTTWKARVWAMAAGSRVGEGSAEVITTKNLIIRLQAPRFFVQKDEVVLSANVHNYLKTAKKVEVILEMEGGCLALMPGSTLKKTVSVEANGEKRVDWRVKVTQPGTAVVRMKALTDEESDAMQLSFPAYVHGMLKTESWSGYLRPDQGRASITLNVPAERRPEETRLEIRYSPTLAAAMVDALPYLADYPYGCTEQTLNRFLPAVITQKVLIGMGLDLSEIREKRTNLNAQEIGNDRERAGQWKRFDANPVFEMEELGRMVKAGVTRLTAMQNSDGGWGWFSGWGEQSWPHTTAVVVHGLQVARANDVAIVPGVLERGVEWLKKYQAEQLILIRNAEKKEKNTRWKERADDLDAFVYMVLTDAGVENAAMRDFLYRDRIQLSVYAKAMFGLALHKAGDREKRDMLIRNIGQYLVQDDENQTAYLRLPEGNPWWCWYGSETEAEAYYLKLLAATDPKGQAASRLVKYLLNNRKHATYWNSTRDSALVIEAFADYLKASGEDRPDLELEILVDGKRVRQVKIDRGNLFSFENKLVLLGDELKTGRHTVEFRKTGTGPIYFNAYLTNFTLEDPITRAGLEIKVNRKYYRLVREDKSVKAEGMHGQVLDQRVEKYRRVELADLAALKSGDLVEIELKIESKNDYEYIIFEDMKAAGFEPVEVRSGYNRNALGAYMELRDERVCFFTRVLPRGTHSLSYRMRAEIPGRFSALPTRASAMYAPELKANSDEIKLRVTD
;
A
#
# COMPACT_ATOMS: atom_id res chain seq x y z
N MET A 1 25.79 -25.84 -51.33
CA MET A 1 25.69 -24.37 -51.47
C MET A 1 26.22 -23.76 -50.17
N ARG A 2 27.23 -22.88 -50.19
CA ARG A 2 27.74 -22.22 -48.96
C ARG A 2 26.78 -21.10 -48.57
N LEU A 3 26.42 -21.00 -47.30
CA LEU A 3 25.96 -19.74 -46.69
C LEU A 3 26.61 -19.58 -45.32
N SER A 4 27.33 -18.47 -45.16
CA SER A 4 27.99 -18.01 -43.95
C SER A 4 27.13 -16.96 -43.26
N GLY A 5 26.97 -17.06 -41.94
CA GLY A 5 26.30 -16.03 -41.13
C GLY A 5 26.88 -15.99 -39.72
N SER A 6 27.45 -14.84 -39.34
CA SER A 6 28.04 -14.63 -38.01
C SER A 6 26.96 -14.39 -36.95
N LEU A 7 26.97 -15.17 -35.87
CA LEU A 7 26.17 -14.88 -34.68
C LEU A 7 26.83 -13.76 -33.86
N LYS A 8 26.03 -12.79 -33.40
CA LYS A 8 26.46 -11.71 -32.49
C LYS A 8 26.49 -12.22 -31.04
N PRO A 9 27.40 -11.72 -30.19
CA PRO A 9 27.35 -11.98 -28.76
C PRO A 9 26.22 -11.17 -28.09
N ASN A 10 25.64 -11.73 -27.02
CA ASN A 10 24.49 -11.28 -26.22
C ASN A 10 23.12 -11.76 -26.72
N VAL A 11 22.74 -12.96 -26.26
CA VAL A 11 21.38 -13.52 -26.32
C VAL A 11 21.01 -13.91 -24.89
N SER A 12 19.84 -13.49 -24.40
CA SER A 12 19.43 -13.82 -23.01
C SER A 12 18.82 -15.23 -22.94
N ALA A 13 18.79 -15.81 -21.73
CA ALA A 13 18.13 -17.11 -21.51
C ALA A 13 16.64 -17.10 -21.91
N LYS A 14 16.00 -15.93 -21.96
CA LYS A 14 14.60 -15.75 -22.40
C LYS A 14 14.43 -15.87 -23.92
N ASP A 15 15.43 -15.50 -24.68
CA ASP A 15 15.41 -15.53 -26.16
C ASP A 15 15.68 -16.95 -26.68
N ILE A 16 16.54 -17.70 -25.99
CA ILE A 16 16.78 -19.13 -26.25
C ILE A 16 15.50 -19.95 -26.04
N ALA A 17 14.71 -19.63 -25.00
CA ALA A 17 13.44 -20.31 -24.73
C ALA A 17 12.39 -20.12 -25.86
N LEU A 18 12.44 -19.00 -26.59
CA LEU A 18 11.54 -18.71 -27.71
C LEU A 18 11.98 -19.38 -29.02
N MET A 19 13.30 -19.55 -29.26
CA MET A 19 13.79 -20.24 -30.45
C MET A 19 13.53 -21.76 -30.45
N VAL A 20 13.54 -22.41 -29.28
CA VAL A 20 13.41 -23.88 -29.18
C VAL A 20 11.99 -24.39 -29.48
N ILE A 21 10.96 -23.54 -29.33
CA ILE A 21 9.54 -23.91 -29.58
C ILE A 21 9.26 -24.19 -31.07
N GLY A 22 10.12 -23.72 -31.99
CA GLY A 22 9.84 -23.73 -33.43
C GLY A 22 10.22 -24.99 -34.22
N GLN A 23 10.86 -26.02 -33.64
CA GLN A 23 11.58 -27.00 -34.48
C GLN A 23 11.51 -28.50 -34.15
N LEU A 24 10.83 -28.96 -33.09
CA LEU A 24 10.75 -30.40 -32.77
C LEU A 24 9.33 -30.85 -32.40
N GLY A 25 8.57 -31.26 -33.43
CA GLY A 25 7.36 -32.05 -33.28
C GLY A 25 7.59 -33.48 -33.78
N ALA A 26 7.84 -34.42 -32.87
CA ALA A 26 7.68 -35.87 -33.05
C ALA A 26 7.78 -36.57 -31.67
N ASP A 27 7.09 -37.71 -31.55
CA ASP A 27 7.17 -38.71 -30.47
C ASP A 27 6.76 -38.25 -29.05
N GLY A 28 5.51 -38.59 -28.69
CA GLY A 28 4.87 -38.21 -27.44
C GLY A 28 4.98 -39.24 -26.32
N ALA A 29 5.10 -38.74 -25.08
CA ALA A 29 4.67 -39.42 -23.85
C ALA A 29 4.51 -38.45 -22.64
N THR A 30 5.16 -37.28 -22.67
CA THR A 30 5.47 -36.53 -21.42
C THR A 30 4.98 -35.06 -21.39
N TYR A 31 3.97 -34.67 -22.18
CA TYR A 31 3.61 -33.24 -22.34
C TYR A 31 2.16 -32.81 -22.06
N LYS A 32 1.33 -33.66 -21.45
CA LYS A 32 -0.08 -33.32 -21.16
C LYS A 32 -0.29 -32.11 -20.22
N ALA A 33 0.68 -31.78 -19.36
CA ALA A 33 0.60 -30.59 -18.50
C ALA A 33 0.85 -29.27 -19.25
N VAL A 34 1.61 -29.31 -20.35
CA VAL A 34 1.96 -28.12 -21.14
C VAL A 34 0.98 -27.91 -22.30
N GLU A 35 0.52 -28.98 -22.95
CA GLU A 35 -0.59 -28.92 -23.94
C GLU A 35 -1.84 -28.22 -23.37
N TYR A 36 -2.14 -28.47 -22.08
CA TYR A 36 -3.31 -27.92 -21.40
C TYR A 36 -3.23 -26.41 -21.15
N ILE A 37 -2.01 -25.86 -21.10
CA ILE A 37 -1.75 -24.42 -20.87
C ILE A 37 -1.57 -23.68 -22.20
N SER A 38 -1.07 -24.35 -23.24
CA SER A 38 -0.76 -23.72 -24.53
C SER A 38 -1.84 -23.82 -25.61
N GLY A 39 -2.92 -24.58 -25.39
CA GLY A 39 -4.03 -24.70 -26.35
C GLY A 39 -3.66 -25.51 -27.60
N GLY A 40 -3.15 -26.74 -27.40
CA GLY A 40 -2.65 -27.61 -28.47
C GLY A 40 -3.66 -28.00 -29.56
N SER A 41 -3.14 -28.52 -30.68
CA SER A 41 -3.78 -28.63 -32.01
C SER A 41 -5.02 -29.52 -32.14
N ASN A 42 -5.54 -30.07 -31.04
CA ASN A 42 -6.73 -30.93 -31.01
C ASN A 42 -7.93 -30.29 -30.29
N VAL A 43 -7.86 -28.99 -29.96
CA VAL A 43 -8.95 -28.22 -29.36
C VAL A 43 -9.44 -27.17 -30.38
N PRO A 44 -10.68 -27.24 -30.89
CA PRO A 44 -11.28 -26.15 -31.66
C PRO A 44 -11.22 -24.86 -30.85
N GLU A 45 -10.97 -23.71 -31.49
CA GLU A 45 -10.61 -22.44 -30.85
C GLU A 45 -11.23 -22.27 -29.45
N ILE A 46 -10.41 -22.31 -28.39
CA ILE A 46 -10.91 -22.25 -27.00
C ILE A 46 -11.73 -20.97 -26.73
N LYS A 47 -11.52 -19.94 -27.56
CA LYS A 47 -12.30 -18.71 -27.65
C LYS A 47 -13.78 -18.94 -27.97
N GLU A 48 -14.12 -19.88 -28.84
CA GLU A 48 -15.51 -20.24 -29.16
C GLU A 48 -16.21 -20.99 -28.01
N PHE A 49 -15.46 -21.80 -27.26
CA PHE A 49 -16.01 -22.62 -26.18
C PHE A 49 -16.19 -21.81 -24.88
N PHE A 50 -15.23 -20.97 -24.50
CA PHE A 50 -15.29 -20.22 -23.24
C PHE A 50 -16.23 -19.00 -23.28
N TRP A 51 -16.36 -18.30 -24.41
CA TRP A 51 -17.09 -17.02 -24.46
C TRP A 51 -18.60 -17.12 -24.73
N LYS A 52 -19.15 -18.34 -24.91
CA LYS A 52 -20.60 -18.56 -25.06
C LYS A 52 -21.31 -19.04 -23.78
N TRP A 53 -20.60 -19.29 -22.68
CA TRP A 53 -21.20 -19.74 -21.42
C TRP A 53 -21.14 -18.70 -20.30
N ARG A 54 -22.30 -18.12 -19.97
CA ARG A 54 -22.49 -17.19 -18.85
C ARG A 54 -22.37 -17.90 -17.49
N ARG A 55 -21.15 -18.06 -16.95
CA ARG A 55 -20.93 -18.35 -15.52
C ARG A 55 -19.73 -17.57 -14.99
N HIS A 56 -19.94 -16.79 -13.93
CA HIS A 56 -18.84 -16.20 -13.17
C HIS A 56 -18.07 -17.31 -12.44
N HIS A 57 -16.74 -17.20 -12.41
CA HIS A 57 -15.90 -18.00 -11.53
C HIS A 57 -14.93 -17.08 -10.79
N GLN A 58 -15.01 -17.05 -9.46
CA GLN A 58 -13.92 -16.55 -8.63
C GLN A 58 -12.86 -17.66 -8.53
N PRO A 59 -11.57 -17.40 -8.78
CA PRO A 59 -10.52 -18.37 -8.55
C PRO A 59 -10.05 -18.30 -7.09
N SER A 60 -10.50 -19.24 -6.26
CA SER A 60 -9.71 -19.64 -5.09
C SER A 60 -8.66 -20.66 -5.52
N GLN A 61 -7.42 -20.47 -5.10
CA GLN A 61 -6.38 -21.49 -5.22
C GLN A 61 -6.13 -22.12 -3.85
N GLU A 62 -6.64 -23.33 -3.65
CA GLU A 62 -6.25 -24.18 -2.52
C GLU A 62 -5.50 -25.40 -3.08
N THR A 63 -4.25 -25.58 -2.65
CA THR A 63 -3.45 -26.77 -2.95
C THR A 63 -3.74 -27.87 -1.94
N ASN A 64 -3.74 -29.11 -2.41
CA ASN A 64 -4.02 -30.35 -1.66
C ASN A 64 -3.01 -30.69 -0.53
N LEU A 65 -2.08 -29.80 -0.19
CA LEU A 65 -1.07 -30.00 0.86
C LEU A 65 -1.47 -29.40 2.23
N SER A 66 -2.63 -28.75 2.33
CA SER A 66 -3.07 -28.02 3.54
C SER A 66 -4.14 -28.73 4.39
N ARG A 67 -4.53 -29.97 4.06
CA ARG A 67 -5.42 -30.78 4.91
C ARG A 67 -4.67 -31.90 5.64
N SER A 68 -4.67 -31.84 6.96
CA SER A 68 -4.66 -33.06 7.77
C SER A 68 -6.06 -33.67 7.70
N GLY A 69 -6.15 -34.96 7.36
CA GLY A 69 -7.41 -35.70 7.26
C GLY A 69 -7.27 -37.07 7.90
N TYR A 70 -8.33 -37.53 8.55
CA TYR A 70 -8.48 -38.91 9.00
C TYR A 70 -9.07 -39.77 7.88
N ASP A 71 -8.71 -41.05 7.84
CA ASP A 71 -9.27 -42.00 6.86
C ASP A 71 -10.79 -42.13 7.01
N ILE A 72 -11.48 -42.12 5.86
CA ILE A 72 -12.93 -42.26 5.76
C ILE A 72 -13.25 -43.75 5.61
N SER A 73 -14.18 -44.28 6.42
CA SER A 73 -14.73 -45.63 6.21
C SER A 73 -16.12 -45.59 5.58
N ASP A 74 -16.41 -46.55 4.70
CA ASP A 74 -17.63 -46.59 3.88
C ASP A 74 -18.90 -46.89 4.69
N ARG A 75 -19.84 -45.93 4.79
CA ARG A 75 -21.30 -46.19 4.86
C ARG A 75 -22.16 -45.11 4.18
N SER A 76 -22.94 -45.57 3.20
CA SER A 76 -24.22 -45.06 2.62
C SER A 76 -24.64 -43.59 2.74
N MET A 77 -25.02 -42.99 1.60
CA MET A 77 -25.67 -41.67 1.50
C MET A 77 -27.03 -41.59 2.23
N GLY A 78 -27.26 -40.47 2.93
CA GLY A 78 -28.59 -39.97 3.31
C GLY A 78 -29.10 -38.91 2.33
N TYR A 79 -30.42 -38.70 2.30
CA TYR A 79 -31.07 -37.72 1.41
C TYR A 79 -30.71 -36.26 1.78
N LEU A 80 -30.37 -35.45 0.78
CA LEU A 80 -30.10 -34.02 0.92
C LEU A 80 -31.37 -33.18 0.66
N GLY A 81 -31.84 -32.48 1.69
CA GLY A 81 -32.87 -31.45 1.60
C GLY A 81 -32.30 -30.08 1.21
N ILE A 82 -33.13 -29.26 0.56
CA ILE A 82 -32.74 -27.93 0.07
C ILE A 82 -32.55 -26.96 1.26
N PHE A 83 -31.36 -26.35 1.35
CA PHE A 83 -30.91 -25.38 2.38
C PHE A 83 -30.58 -25.90 3.80
N GLY A 84 -29.91 -27.05 3.89
CA GLY A 84 -28.58 -27.06 4.53
C GLY A 84 -28.41 -26.81 6.05
N HIS A 85 -29.47 -26.76 6.85
CA HIS A 85 -29.37 -26.89 8.32
C HIS A 85 -30.26 -28.02 8.84
N LEU A 86 -29.70 -28.85 9.72
CA LEU A 86 -30.44 -29.87 10.45
C LEU A 86 -31.05 -29.25 11.72
N ALA A 87 -32.38 -29.26 11.78
CA ALA A 87 -33.15 -29.21 13.01
C ALA A 87 -33.93 -30.54 13.09
N GLU A 88 -34.25 -31.12 14.24
CA GLU A 88 -33.84 -30.93 15.64
C GLU A 88 -34.30 -32.21 16.39
N ASN A 89 -33.82 -32.46 17.61
CA ASN A 89 -34.68 -32.95 18.71
C ASN A 89 -33.92 -33.05 20.04
N GLU A 90 -34.62 -32.62 21.09
CA GLU A 90 -34.29 -32.76 22.51
C GLU A 90 -34.47 -34.25 22.95
N GLU A 91 -33.79 -34.81 23.96
CA GLU A 91 -34.01 -34.52 25.39
C GLU A 91 -32.84 -34.99 26.31
N MET A 92 -32.48 -34.09 27.23
CA MET A 92 -32.21 -34.26 28.68
C MET A 92 -31.30 -35.34 29.32
N LEU A 93 -30.46 -34.83 30.25
CA LEU A 93 -29.92 -35.40 31.52
C LEU A 93 -28.90 -36.55 31.41
N SER A 94 -27.69 -36.50 31.99
CA SER A 94 -27.41 -36.16 33.40
C SER A 94 -25.91 -35.95 33.76
N SER A 95 -25.64 -34.93 34.59
CA SER A 95 -24.70 -34.87 35.74
C SER A 95 -23.25 -35.45 35.75
N ASN A 96 -22.32 -34.56 36.13
CA ASN A 96 -21.24 -34.71 37.15
C ASN A 96 -20.01 -35.63 36.98
N ARG A 97 -18.83 -34.95 36.99
CA ARG A 97 -17.65 -35.17 37.87
C ARG A 97 -16.68 -36.37 37.68
N MET A 98 -15.42 -36.07 38.09
CA MET A 98 -14.31 -36.95 38.53
C MET A 98 -13.42 -37.63 37.47
N ALA A 99 -12.19 -37.10 37.37
CA ALA A 99 -10.92 -37.71 37.81
C ALA A 99 -10.53 -39.16 37.42
N GLU A 100 -9.23 -39.30 37.07
CA GLU A 100 -8.44 -40.54 36.94
C GLU A 100 -8.92 -41.54 35.84
N GLY A 101 -8.08 -42.37 35.23
CA GLY A 101 -6.63 -42.59 35.35
C GLY A 101 -6.26 -44.04 35.01
N ARG A 102 -5.06 -44.26 34.44
CA ARG A 102 -4.40 -45.56 34.09
C ARG A 102 -4.83 -46.30 32.81
N GLY A 103 -3.82 -46.86 32.10
CA GLY A 103 -3.99 -48.14 31.38
C GLY A 103 -3.04 -48.50 30.22
N GLY A 104 -1.77 -48.86 30.47
CA GLY A 104 -0.88 -49.61 29.53
C GLY A 104 -0.26 -48.80 28.36
N ALA A 105 1.06 -48.77 28.08
CA ALA A 105 2.12 -49.81 28.02
C ALA A 105 1.84 -50.83 26.88
N VAL A 106 2.78 -51.36 26.07
CA VAL A 106 4.25 -51.61 26.09
C VAL A 106 4.74 -51.46 24.61
N ALA A 107 5.97 -51.11 24.17
CA ALA A 107 7.34 -51.21 24.71
C ALA A 107 8.32 -50.14 24.15
N MET A 108 9.61 -50.26 24.51
CA MET A 108 10.79 -49.81 23.73
C MET A 108 11.56 -51.03 23.19
N ARG A 109 12.54 -50.82 22.30
CA ARG A 109 13.92 -51.25 22.62
C ARG A 109 14.99 -50.41 21.94
N ALA A 110 15.95 -49.96 22.74
CA ALA A 110 17.21 -49.37 22.31
C ALA A 110 18.37 -50.29 22.73
N SER A 111 19.54 -50.12 22.13
CA SER A 111 20.82 -50.42 22.80
C SER A 111 21.96 -49.58 22.22
N LYS A 112 23.00 -49.37 23.04
CA LYS A 112 24.19 -48.55 22.76
C LYS A 112 25.42 -49.45 22.54
N SER A 113 26.44 -48.86 21.89
CA SER A 113 27.86 -48.92 22.30
C SER A 113 28.62 -50.27 22.28
N MET A 114 29.73 -50.34 21.52
CA MET A 114 31.07 -50.19 22.11
C MET A 114 32.21 -50.05 21.09
N SER A 115 33.37 -49.63 21.60
CA SER A 115 34.69 -49.49 20.97
C SER A 115 35.42 -50.82 20.72
N GLY A 116 36.36 -50.83 19.77
CA GLY A 116 37.34 -51.91 19.54
C GLY A 116 38.50 -51.43 18.63
N ALA A 117 39.70 -51.98 18.80
CA ALA A 117 40.95 -51.39 18.29
C ALA A 117 41.59 -52.09 17.06
N MET A 118 42.59 -51.39 16.52
CA MET A 118 43.66 -51.76 15.56
C MET A 118 43.91 -53.24 15.20
N MET A 119 44.28 -53.45 13.92
CA MET A 119 45.49 -54.23 13.56
C MET A 119 46.08 -53.76 12.21
N GLU A 120 47.41 -53.76 12.11
CA GLU A 120 48.17 -53.59 10.86
C GLU A 120 48.20 -54.88 10.02
N MET A 121 48.69 -54.82 8.77
CA MET A 121 49.64 -55.83 8.23
C MET A 121 50.30 -55.40 6.89
N ALA A 122 51.63 -55.30 6.94
CA ALA A 122 52.66 -55.69 5.95
C ALA A 122 52.75 -55.12 4.50
N ALA A 123 54.01 -54.82 4.13
CA ALA A 123 54.55 -54.59 2.76
C ALA A 123 54.83 -55.95 2.03
N ALA A 124 55.42 -56.09 0.84
CA ALA A 124 56.36 -55.30 -0.01
C ALA A 124 56.34 -55.90 -1.47
N PRO A 125 57.35 -55.76 -2.38
CA PRO A 125 58.51 -54.85 -2.49
C PRO A 125 58.66 -54.19 -3.91
N ALA A 126 59.79 -53.51 -4.15
CA ALA A 126 60.17 -52.85 -5.42
C ALA A 126 60.81 -53.81 -6.46
N PRO A 127 61.33 -53.30 -7.61
CA PRO A 127 62.76 -52.95 -7.61
C PRO A 127 63.15 -51.66 -8.34
N SER A 128 64.39 -51.24 -8.06
CA SER A 128 65.13 -50.08 -8.55
C SER A 128 65.78 -50.26 -9.92
N MET A 129 66.09 -49.15 -10.60
CA MET A 129 67.36 -48.99 -11.35
C MET A 129 67.96 -47.61 -11.05
N ALA A 130 69.28 -47.55 -10.94
CA ALA A 130 70.06 -46.35 -10.64
C ALA A 130 71.24 -46.20 -11.63
N LEU A 131 71.97 -45.09 -11.50
CA LEU A 131 73.18 -44.60 -12.21
C LEU A 131 72.89 -43.32 -13.03
N GLY A 132 73.73 -42.28 -13.01
CA GLY A 132 75.07 -42.15 -12.42
C GLY A 132 75.39 -40.74 -11.89
N MET A 133 76.61 -40.58 -11.37
CA MET A 133 77.11 -39.42 -10.64
C MET A 133 77.61 -38.29 -11.56
N ASP A 134 77.62 -37.05 -11.08
CA ASP A 134 78.87 -36.38 -10.65
C ASP A 134 78.58 -35.08 -9.88
N ALA A 135 79.59 -34.57 -9.17
CA ALA A 135 79.41 -33.55 -8.13
C ALA A 135 80.62 -32.61 -8.01
N VAL A 136 80.38 -31.38 -7.52
CA VAL A 136 81.37 -30.47 -6.84
C VAL A 136 82.41 -29.83 -7.81
N GLU A 137 82.87 -28.56 -7.70
CA GLU A 137 82.74 -27.49 -6.69
C GLU A 137 82.65 -26.05 -7.30
N LYS A 138 82.74 -25.03 -6.41
CA LYS A 138 82.60 -23.58 -6.60
C LYS A 138 83.81 -22.93 -7.32
N GLU A 139 83.61 -21.73 -7.90
CA GLU A 139 84.04 -20.46 -7.27
C GLU A 139 83.49 -19.21 -7.97
N GLN A 140 83.59 -18.05 -7.30
CA GLN A 140 82.89 -16.79 -7.61
C GLN A 140 83.66 -15.88 -8.58
N LYS A 141 82.93 -15.02 -9.30
CA LYS A 141 83.23 -13.57 -9.28
C LYS A 141 82.04 -12.71 -9.69
N ASP A 142 81.99 -11.51 -9.12
CA ASP A 142 80.89 -10.55 -9.22
C ASP A 142 80.69 -9.99 -10.63
N GLU A 143 79.44 -9.69 -10.97
CA GLU A 143 79.16 -8.45 -11.69
C GLU A 143 77.81 -7.83 -11.29
N GLN A 144 77.81 -6.51 -11.13
CA GLN A 144 76.78 -5.76 -10.44
C GLN A 144 75.78 -5.19 -11.47
N MET A 145 74.56 -5.72 -11.53
CA MET A 145 73.47 -5.16 -12.33
C MET A 145 72.18 -4.93 -11.53
N GLY A 146 71.45 -3.88 -11.92
CA GLY A 146 70.35 -3.32 -11.14
C GLY A 146 69.17 -4.26 -10.96
N GLY A 147 68.51 -4.16 -9.80
CA GLY A 147 67.33 -4.95 -9.45
C GLY A 147 66.10 -4.60 -10.29
N GLY A 148 66.02 -5.15 -11.50
CA GLY A 148 64.74 -5.35 -12.17
C GLY A 148 63.89 -6.31 -11.34
N ALA A 149 62.67 -5.90 -10.99
CA ALA A 149 61.72 -6.83 -10.40
C ALA A 149 61.44 -7.96 -11.39
N ALA A 150 61.34 -9.21 -10.90
CA ALA A 150 60.92 -10.33 -11.73
C ALA A 150 59.55 -10.01 -12.38
N PRO A 151 59.34 -10.39 -13.66
CA PRO A 151 58.08 -10.10 -14.34
C PRO A 151 56.92 -10.77 -13.59
N MET A 152 55.95 -9.96 -13.18
CA MET A 152 54.74 -10.46 -12.52
C MET A 152 53.87 -11.21 -13.53
N ALA A 153 53.21 -12.28 -13.09
CA ALA A 153 52.25 -13.00 -13.93
C ALA A 153 51.05 -12.10 -14.28
N GLU A 154 50.64 -12.02 -15.55
CA GLU A 154 49.47 -11.25 -15.94
C GLU A 154 48.15 -11.97 -15.56
N PRO A 155 47.23 -11.32 -14.83
CA PRO A 155 45.99 -11.97 -14.39
C PRO A 155 44.89 -11.93 -15.45
N SER A 156 44.16 -13.03 -15.60
CA SER A 156 42.83 -13.01 -16.21
C SER A 156 41.83 -12.25 -15.32
N VAL A 157 41.16 -11.25 -15.88
CA VAL A 157 40.15 -10.45 -15.15
C VAL A 157 38.81 -11.17 -15.14
N ARG A 158 38.37 -11.61 -13.96
CA ARG A 158 37.08 -12.27 -13.73
C ARG A 158 35.95 -11.24 -13.69
N THR A 159 34.96 -11.42 -14.56
CA THR A 159 33.82 -10.52 -14.81
C THR A 159 32.48 -11.28 -14.86
N ARG A 160 32.48 -12.57 -15.24
CA ARG A 160 31.26 -13.37 -15.44
C ARG A 160 30.90 -14.18 -14.22
N PHE A 161 30.23 -13.52 -13.27
CA PHE A 161 29.68 -14.15 -12.07
C PHE A 161 28.22 -14.57 -12.32
N ALA A 162 27.90 -15.85 -12.11
CA ALA A 162 26.57 -16.40 -12.25
C ALA A 162 26.21 -17.32 -11.07
N ASP A 163 24.93 -17.43 -10.74
CA ASP A 163 24.43 -18.38 -9.72
C ASP A 163 24.11 -19.75 -10.30
N THR A 164 23.98 -19.85 -11.63
CA THR A 164 23.71 -21.10 -12.36
C THR A 164 24.69 -21.18 -13.53
N ALA A 165 25.55 -22.19 -13.53
CA ALA A 165 26.53 -22.41 -14.60
C ALA A 165 25.88 -22.87 -15.91
N PHE A 166 24.87 -23.73 -15.82
CA PHE A 166 24.22 -24.34 -16.97
C PHE A 166 22.82 -24.85 -16.63
N TRP A 167 21.92 -24.80 -17.61
CA TRP A 167 20.61 -25.44 -17.58
C TRP A 167 20.22 -25.94 -18.97
N ALA A 168 19.85 -27.22 -19.07
CA ALA A 168 19.20 -27.78 -20.25
C ALA A 168 17.88 -28.44 -19.83
N ALA A 169 16.78 -28.00 -20.45
CA ALA A 169 15.44 -28.49 -20.13
C ALA A 169 15.17 -29.92 -20.64
N ALA A 170 15.89 -30.36 -21.67
CA ALA A 170 15.81 -31.70 -22.22
C ALA A 170 17.19 -32.14 -22.75
N ILE A 171 17.58 -33.37 -22.42
CA ILE A 171 18.77 -34.03 -22.95
C ILE A 171 18.36 -35.46 -23.27
N SER A 172 18.51 -35.88 -24.53
CA SER A 172 18.26 -37.27 -24.92
C SER A 172 19.53 -38.10 -24.71
N THR A 173 19.40 -39.29 -24.12
CA THR A 173 20.49 -40.26 -24.07
C THR A 173 20.64 -40.98 -25.42
N ASP A 174 21.86 -41.41 -25.71
CA ASP A 174 22.12 -42.39 -26.78
C ASP A 174 21.51 -43.77 -26.49
N ARG A 175 21.70 -44.72 -27.41
CA ARG A 175 21.20 -46.11 -27.27
C ARG A 175 21.84 -46.88 -26.13
N GLN A 176 22.91 -46.37 -25.54
CA GLN A 176 23.67 -46.92 -24.43
C GLN A 176 23.29 -46.24 -23.10
N GLY A 177 22.31 -45.32 -23.10
CA GLY A 177 21.83 -44.61 -21.91
C GLY A 177 22.75 -43.47 -21.46
N ARG A 178 23.67 -43.00 -22.31
CA ARG A 178 24.63 -41.94 -22.01
C ARG A 178 24.22 -40.63 -22.66
N ALA A 179 24.53 -39.52 -22.00
CA ALA A 179 24.48 -38.19 -22.61
C ALA A 179 25.72 -37.41 -22.18
N GLN A 180 26.21 -36.55 -23.06
CA GLN A 180 27.33 -35.65 -22.79
C GLN A 180 26.88 -34.21 -23.02
N VAL A 181 27.27 -33.32 -22.11
CA VAL A 181 27.02 -31.89 -22.18
C VAL A 181 28.35 -31.19 -21.92
N GLU A 182 28.72 -30.29 -22.83
CA GLU A 182 29.87 -29.41 -22.64
C GLU A 182 29.40 -28.11 -21.96
N VAL A 183 30.08 -27.71 -20.90
CA VAL A 183 29.72 -26.53 -20.09
C VAL A 183 30.93 -25.63 -19.92
N THR A 184 30.84 -24.42 -20.44
CA THR A 184 31.79 -23.34 -20.09
C THR A 184 31.49 -22.86 -18.68
N MET A 185 32.36 -23.16 -17.73
CA MET A 185 32.17 -22.77 -16.33
C MET A 185 32.24 -21.23 -16.17
N PRO A 186 31.34 -20.62 -15.36
CA PRO A 186 31.46 -19.21 -14.98
C PRO A 186 32.73 -18.92 -14.16
N GLU A 187 33.03 -17.64 -13.98
CA GLU A 187 34.26 -17.16 -13.35
C GLU A 187 34.14 -17.02 -11.80
N ASN A 188 33.08 -17.59 -11.22
CA ASN A 188 32.93 -17.80 -9.79
C ASN A 188 33.91 -18.89 -9.34
N LEU A 189 34.77 -18.60 -8.36
CA LEU A 189 35.63 -19.61 -7.72
C LEU A 189 34.85 -20.25 -6.56
N THR A 190 34.07 -21.29 -6.87
CA THR A 190 33.12 -21.93 -5.97
C THR A 190 32.97 -23.44 -6.24
N THR A 191 32.22 -24.14 -5.37
CA THR A 191 31.73 -25.50 -5.60
C THR A 191 30.39 -25.45 -6.32
N TRP A 192 30.33 -26.05 -7.51
CA TRP A 192 29.14 -26.19 -8.31
C TRP A 192 28.49 -27.56 -8.07
N LYS A 193 27.16 -27.60 -7.93
CA LYS A 193 26.40 -28.85 -7.78
C LYS A 193 25.58 -29.13 -9.02
N ALA A 194 26.04 -30.07 -9.84
CA ALA A 194 25.26 -30.60 -10.95
C ALA A 194 24.12 -31.47 -10.38
N ARG A 195 22.91 -31.29 -10.89
CA ARG A 195 21.75 -32.16 -10.63
C ARG A 195 21.15 -32.59 -11.95
N VAL A 196 20.74 -33.85 -12.04
CA VAL A 196 20.11 -34.44 -13.22
C VAL A 196 18.85 -35.16 -12.77
N TRP A 197 17.76 -34.94 -13.50
CA TRP A 197 16.53 -35.72 -13.40
C TRP A 197 16.32 -36.43 -14.73
N ALA A 198 16.11 -37.75 -14.67
CA ALA A 198 15.90 -38.60 -15.83
C ALA A 198 14.46 -39.11 -15.86
N MET A 199 13.88 -39.17 -17.05
CA MET A 199 12.58 -39.78 -17.31
C MET A 199 12.70 -40.81 -18.43
N ALA A 200 12.12 -41.98 -18.24
CA ALA A 200 12.13 -43.08 -19.20
C ALA A 200 10.72 -43.65 -19.40
N ALA A 201 10.53 -44.37 -20.51
CA ALA A 201 9.26 -45.01 -20.86
C ALA A 201 8.71 -45.87 -19.70
N GLY A 202 7.38 -45.83 -19.54
CA GLY A 202 6.66 -46.48 -18.42
C GLY A 202 6.65 -45.66 -17.13
N SER A 203 6.65 -44.32 -17.23
CA SER A 203 6.65 -43.39 -16.08
C SER A 203 7.80 -43.60 -15.08
N ARG A 204 8.93 -44.15 -15.54
CA ARG A 204 10.11 -44.36 -14.71
C ARG A 204 10.87 -43.05 -14.58
N VAL A 205 11.21 -42.68 -13.35
CA VAL A 205 11.96 -41.47 -13.02
C VAL A 205 13.18 -41.81 -12.17
N GLY A 206 14.21 -40.99 -12.23
CA GLY A 206 15.39 -41.08 -11.38
C GLY A 206 16.09 -39.74 -11.24
N GLU A 207 16.93 -39.59 -10.21
CA GLU A 207 17.74 -38.40 -10.02
C GLU A 207 19.19 -38.74 -9.65
N GLY A 208 20.10 -37.80 -9.89
CA GLY A 208 21.50 -37.90 -9.51
C GLY A 208 22.14 -36.53 -9.33
N SER A 209 23.25 -36.47 -8.58
CA SER A 209 24.01 -35.23 -8.41
C SER A 209 25.50 -35.48 -8.28
N ALA A 210 26.31 -34.51 -8.69
CA ALA A 210 27.76 -34.49 -8.56
C ALA A 210 28.23 -33.06 -8.21
N GLU A 211 29.42 -32.95 -7.63
CA GLU A 211 30.02 -31.66 -7.25
C GLU A 211 31.33 -31.43 -8.00
N VAL A 212 31.53 -30.19 -8.45
CA VAL A 212 32.69 -29.76 -9.26
C VAL A 212 33.24 -28.47 -8.65
N ILE A 213 34.52 -28.46 -8.27
CA ILE A 213 35.16 -27.31 -7.63
C ILE A 213 35.94 -26.51 -8.69
N THR A 214 35.74 -25.19 -8.68
CA THR A 214 36.48 -24.22 -9.51
C THR A 214 37.30 -23.31 -8.60
N THR A 215 38.62 -23.29 -8.76
CA THR A 215 39.53 -22.56 -7.86
C THR A 215 40.81 -22.09 -8.58
N LYS A 216 41.57 -21.20 -7.94
CA LYS A 216 42.94 -20.78 -8.29
C LYS A 216 43.81 -20.87 -7.02
N ASN A 217 45.14 -20.90 -7.13
CA ASN A 217 45.99 -20.94 -5.93
C ASN A 217 46.20 -19.53 -5.35
N LEU A 218 46.20 -18.48 -6.17
CA LEU A 218 45.97 -17.11 -5.70
C LEU A 218 44.53 -16.66 -6.00
N ILE A 219 43.83 -16.14 -5.00
CA ILE A 219 42.45 -15.62 -5.15
C ILE A 219 42.35 -14.21 -4.59
N ILE A 220 41.78 -13.28 -5.35
CA ILE A 220 41.30 -11.98 -4.83
C ILE A 220 39.77 -11.96 -4.71
N ARG A 221 39.26 -11.45 -3.59
CA ARG A 221 37.83 -11.20 -3.34
C ARG A 221 37.61 -9.73 -3.02
N LEU A 222 36.78 -9.07 -3.82
CA LEU A 222 36.37 -7.68 -3.68
C LEU A 222 35.17 -7.59 -2.73
N GLN A 223 35.27 -6.78 -1.68
CA GLN A 223 34.18 -6.39 -0.81
C GLN A 223 33.82 -4.92 -1.04
N ALA A 224 32.56 -4.70 -1.39
CA ALA A 224 31.95 -3.40 -1.68
C ALA A 224 30.45 -3.48 -1.34
N PRO A 225 29.78 -2.34 -1.11
CA PRO A 225 28.32 -2.31 -0.99
C PRO A 225 27.66 -2.65 -2.34
N ARG A 226 26.39 -3.07 -2.33
CA ARG A 226 25.65 -3.38 -3.59
C ARG A 226 25.39 -2.15 -4.46
N PHE A 227 25.45 -0.95 -3.89
CA PHE A 227 25.25 0.32 -4.57
C PHE A 227 26.06 1.41 -3.87
N PHE A 228 26.13 2.58 -4.51
CA PHE A 228 26.73 3.78 -3.95
C PHE A 228 25.69 4.91 -3.94
N VAL A 229 25.82 5.87 -3.01
CA VAL A 229 25.09 7.15 -3.05
C VAL A 229 26.13 8.27 -3.11
N GLN A 230 25.91 9.27 -3.95
CA GLN A 230 26.78 10.45 -4.01
C GLN A 230 26.99 11.06 -2.62
N LYS A 231 28.15 11.70 -2.40
CA LYS A 231 28.58 12.29 -1.11
C LYS A 231 28.99 11.25 -0.04
N ASP A 232 28.67 9.96 -0.18
CA ASP A 232 29.12 8.90 0.75
C ASP A 232 30.64 8.67 0.70
N GLU A 233 31.18 8.12 1.79
CA GLU A 233 32.55 7.63 1.89
C GLU A 233 32.54 6.13 2.24
N VAL A 234 33.25 5.31 1.49
CA VAL A 234 33.16 3.84 1.57
C VAL A 234 34.55 3.23 1.67
N VAL A 235 34.70 2.17 2.48
CA VAL A 235 35.89 1.32 2.44
C VAL A 235 35.66 0.16 1.46
N LEU A 236 36.43 0.14 0.38
CA LEU A 236 36.53 -0.99 -0.53
C LEU A 236 37.66 -1.89 -0.06
N SER A 237 37.41 -3.20 0.06
CA SER A 237 38.40 -4.14 0.62
C SER A 237 38.72 -5.26 -0.38
N ALA A 238 40.01 -5.58 -0.53
CA ALA A 238 40.49 -6.76 -1.23
C ALA A 238 40.95 -7.81 -0.20
N ASN A 239 40.30 -8.97 -0.17
CA ASN A 239 40.80 -10.12 0.56
C ASN A 239 41.58 -11.01 -0.42
N VAL A 240 42.89 -11.07 -0.21
CA VAL A 240 43.81 -11.90 -1.01
C VAL A 240 44.11 -13.18 -0.23
N HIS A 241 43.78 -14.33 -0.80
CA HIS A 241 44.13 -15.65 -0.26
C HIS A 241 45.28 -16.25 -1.08
N ASN A 242 46.26 -16.83 -0.38
CA ASN A 242 47.42 -17.50 -0.99
C ASN A 242 47.43 -18.99 -0.59
N TYR A 243 46.98 -19.86 -1.48
CA TYR A 243 47.03 -21.33 -1.32
C TYR A 243 48.31 -21.95 -1.91
N LEU A 244 49.29 -21.14 -2.35
CA LEU A 244 50.60 -21.64 -2.74
C LEU A 244 51.39 -22.10 -1.52
N LYS A 245 52.39 -22.96 -1.76
CA LYS A 245 53.23 -23.57 -0.71
C LYS A 245 54.21 -22.60 -0.05
N THR A 246 54.36 -21.40 -0.59
CA THR A 246 55.33 -20.38 -0.16
C THR A 246 54.63 -19.05 0.12
N ALA A 247 55.20 -18.26 1.03
CA ALA A 247 54.75 -16.89 1.27
C ALA A 247 55.02 -16.04 0.02
N LYS A 248 54.09 -15.16 -0.33
CA LYS A 248 54.15 -14.33 -1.53
C LYS A 248 54.09 -12.85 -1.18
N LYS A 249 54.93 -12.05 -1.86
CA LYS A 249 54.87 -10.59 -1.86
C LYS A 249 53.93 -10.16 -2.98
N VAL A 250 52.70 -9.80 -2.63
CA VAL A 250 51.62 -9.48 -3.57
C VAL A 250 51.54 -7.97 -3.80
N GLU A 251 51.57 -7.51 -5.05
CA GLU A 251 51.12 -6.16 -5.40
C GLU A 251 49.60 -6.18 -5.61
N VAL A 252 48.86 -5.46 -4.77
CA VAL A 252 47.41 -5.33 -4.86
C VAL A 252 47.06 -3.95 -5.42
N ILE A 253 46.28 -3.93 -6.49
CA ILE A 253 45.95 -2.73 -7.27
C ILE A 253 44.43 -2.53 -7.27
N LEU A 254 43.98 -1.33 -6.91
CA LEU A 254 42.63 -0.84 -7.15
C LEU A 254 42.57 0.00 -8.43
N GLU A 255 41.65 -0.34 -9.32
CA GLU A 255 41.29 0.42 -10.52
C GLU A 255 39.80 0.81 -10.43
N MET A 256 39.49 2.07 -10.73
CA MET A 256 38.13 2.61 -10.68
C MET A 256 37.80 3.31 -12.00
N GLU A 257 36.76 2.85 -12.67
CA GLU A 257 36.28 3.39 -13.95
C GLU A 257 34.84 3.95 -13.79
N GLY A 258 34.40 4.76 -14.76
CA GLY A 258 33.09 5.44 -14.73
C GLY A 258 33.04 6.75 -13.93
N GLY A 259 34.17 7.18 -13.32
CA GLY A 259 34.31 8.50 -12.68
C GLY A 259 33.48 8.74 -11.41
N CYS A 260 32.68 7.75 -10.99
CA CYS A 260 31.77 7.85 -9.83
C CYS A 260 32.47 7.82 -8.47
N LEU A 261 33.72 7.34 -8.43
CA LEU A 261 34.51 7.13 -7.21
C LEU A 261 35.85 7.85 -7.30
N ALA A 262 36.23 8.55 -6.23
CA ALA A 262 37.55 9.16 -6.07
C ALA A 262 38.26 8.59 -4.82
N LEU A 263 39.56 8.34 -4.92
CA LEU A 263 40.36 7.89 -3.79
C LEU A 263 40.55 9.02 -2.77
N MET A 264 40.46 8.72 -1.47
CA MET A 264 40.68 9.74 -0.43
C MET A 264 42.15 10.25 -0.42
N PRO A 265 42.39 11.53 -0.07
CA PRO A 265 43.74 12.10 -0.01
C PRO A 265 44.70 11.28 0.84
N GLY A 266 45.96 11.19 0.41
CA GLY A 266 47.02 10.46 1.11
C GLY A 266 47.01 8.94 0.94
N SER A 267 46.08 8.38 0.16
CA SER A 267 46.08 6.94 -0.18
C SER A 267 46.70 6.67 -1.56
N THR A 268 47.23 5.46 -1.76
CA THR A 268 47.74 4.96 -3.05
C THR A 268 46.84 3.88 -3.64
N LEU A 269 46.65 3.87 -4.96
CA LEU A 269 45.90 2.82 -5.66
C LEU A 269 46.63 1.46 -5.65
N LYS A 270 47.97 1.48 -5.58
CA LYS A 270 48.82 0.30 -5.43
C LYS A 270 49.29 0.14 -3.99
N LYS A 271 49.26 -1.08 -3.47
CA LYS A 271 49.76 -1.45 -2.14
C LYS A 271 50.44 -2.82 -2.22
N THR A 272 51.60 -2.98 -1.59
CA THR A 272 52.31 -4.26 -1.55
C THR A 272 52.18 -4.90 -0.17
N VAL A 273 51.82 -6.18 -0.09
CA VAL A 273 51.64 -6.93 1.16
C VAL A 273 52.34 -8.29 1.10
N SER A 274 52.79 -8.80 2.25
CA SER A 274 53.16 -10.22 2.39
C SER A 274 51.92 -11.02 2.73
N VAL A 275 51.72 -12.15 2.06
CA VAL A 275 50.68 -13.14 2.36
C VAL A 275 51.34 -14.50 2.52
N GLU A 276 51.26 -15.05 3.73
CA GLU A 276 51.87 -16.33 4.08
C GLU A 276 51.29 -17.51 3.29
N ALA A 277 52.00 -18.63 3.25
CA ALA A 277 51.53 -19.86 2.63
C ALA A 277 50.26 -20.38 3.33
N ASN A 278 49.20 -20.67 2.57
CA ASN A 278 47.84 -20.95 3.06
C ASN A 278 47.23 -19.82 3.92
N GLY A 279 47.74 -18.59 3.79
CA GLY A 279 47.28 -17.42 4.52
C GLY A 279 46.36 -16.50 3.72
N GLU A 280 45.81 -15.50 4.39
CA GLU A 280 45.01 -14.43 3.77
C GLU A 280 45.39 -13.04 4.29
N LYS A 281 45.11 -12.01 3.48
CA LYS A 281 45.31 -10.61 3.86
C LYS A 281 44.23 -9.71 3.27
N ARG A 282 43.58 -8.93 4.13
CA ARG A 282 42.70 -7.82 3.76
C ARG A 282 43.50 -6.55 3.46
N VAL A 283 43.16 -5.86 2.37
CA VAL A 283 43.77 -4.59 1.93
C VAL A 283 42.66 -3.60 1.59
N ASP A 284 42.67 -2.44 2.25
CA ASP A 284 41.55 -1.50 2.23
C ASP A 284 41.87 -0.18 1.52
N TRP A 285 40.89 0.39 0.83
CA TRP A 285 40.92 1.76 0.29
C TRP A 285 39.66 2.52 0.68
N ARG A 286 39.83 3.71 1.26
CA ARG A 286 38.72 4.64 1.48
C ARG A 286 38.51 5.48 0.22
N VAL A 287 37.30 5.45 -0.32
CA VAL A 287 36.88 6.19 -1.51
C VAL A 287 35.70 7.10 -1.18
N LYS A 288 35.52 8.17 -1.94
CA LYS A 288 34.37 9.07 -1.88
C LYS A 288 33.55 8.94 -3.17
N VAL A 289 32.23 8.89 -3.05
CA VAL A 289 31.32 8.87 -4.20
C VAL A 289 31.10 10.30 -4.68
N THR A 290 31.57 10.62 -5.88
CA THR A 290 31.63 11.99 -6.42
C THR A 290 30.41 12.36 -7.25
N GLN A 291 29.90 11.43 -8.07
CA GLN A 291 28.82 11.64 -9.01
C GLN A 291 27.99 10.35 -9.21
N PRO A 292 26.71 10.47 -9.61
CA PRO A 292 25.91 9.30 -10.00
C PRO A 292 26.36 8.70 -11.33
N GLY A 293 25.99 7.44 -11.58
CA GLY A 293 26.33 6.69 -12.79
C GLY A 293 26.51 5.20 -12.53
N THR A 294 27.42 4.57 -13.27
CA THR A 294 27.86 3.19 -13.02
C THR A 294 29.32 3.21 -12.58
N ALA A 295 29.56 2.82 -11.32
CA ALA A 295 30.90 2.66 -10.79
C ALA A 295 31.43 1.28 -11.18
N VAL A 296 32.57 1.22 -11.87
CA VAL A 296 33.24 -0.05 -12.19
C VAL A 296 34.47 -0.16 -11.29
N VAL A 297 34.52 -1.20 -10.46
CA VAL A 297 35.61 -1.44 -9.52
C VAL A 297 36.34 -2.71 -9.96
N ARG A 298 37.62 -2.58 -10.29
CA ARG A 298 38.50 -3.70 -10.62
C ARG A 298 39.61 -3.79 -9.57
N MET A 299 39.86 -4.98 -9.05
CA MET A 299 40.96 -5.25 -8.13
C MET A 299 41.84 -6.35 -8.71
N LYS A 300 43.16 -6.17 -8.60
CA LYS A 300 44.19 -7.13 -9.05
C LYS A 300 45.09 -7.51 -7.89
N ALA A 301 45.47 -8.78 -7.81
CA ALA A 301 46.54 -9.30 -6.94
C ALA A 301 47.60 -9.92 -7.84
N LEU A 302 48.80 -9.35 -7.85
CA LEU A 302 49.91 -9.74 -8.72
C LEU A 302 51.04 -10.40 -7.91
N THR A 303 51.54 -11.54 -8.38
CA THR A 303 52.76 -12.18 -7.86
C THR A 303 53.73 -12.59 -8.98
N ASP A 304 54.83 -13.21 -8.58
CA ASP A 304 55.86 -13.83 -9.41
C ASP A 304 55.44 -15.20 -10.01
N GLU A 305 54.32 -15.79 -9.59
CA GLU A 305 53.91 -17.15 -9.96
C GLU A 305 52.47 -17.22 -10.48
N GLU A 306 51.48 -16.89 -9.64
CA GLU A 306 50.08 -16.79 -10.03
C GLU A 306 49.51 -15.40 -9.72
N SER A 307 48.59 -14.92 -10.55
CA SER A 307 47.91 -13.65 -10.34
C SER A 307 46.41 -13.79 -10.59
N ASP A 308 45.61 -13.01 -9.86
CA ASP A 308 44.16 -12.99 -10.02
C ASP A 308 43.63 -11.56 -10.06
N ALA A 309 42.55 -11.36 -10.81
CA ALA A 309 41.89 -10.08 -10.91
C ALA A 309 40.38 -10.29 -11.01
N MET A 310 39.61 -9.37 -10.44
CA MET A 310 38.16 -9.36 -10.60
C MET A 310 37.62 -7.95 -10.78
N GLN A 311 36.51 -7.84 -11.49
CA GLN A 311 35.80 -6.60 -11.75
C GLN A 311 34.31 -6.76 -11.49
N LEU A 312 33.73 -5.78 -10.80
CA LEU A 312 32.28 -5.66 -10.59
C LEU A 312 31.81 -4.25 -10.96
N SER A 313 30.53 -4.14 -11.30
CA SER A 313 29.88 -2.88 -11.66
C SER A 313 28.70 -2.62 -10.72
N PHE A 314 28.59 -1.40 -10.21
CA PHE A 314 27.61 -1.02 -9.20
C PHE A 314 26.87 0.27 -9.60
N PRO A 315 25.57 0.41 -9.32
CA PRO A 315 24.87 1.67 -9.49
C PRO A 315 25.35 2.70 -8.46
N ALA A 316 25.65 3.91 -8.91
CA ALA A 316 25.86 5.07 -8.06
C ALA A 316 24.66 6.01 -8.21
N TYR A 317 23.85 6.14 -7.16
CA TYR A 317 22.69 7.01 -7.12
C TYR A 317 23.06 8.44 -6.74
N VAL A 318 22.27 9.40 -7.21
CA VAL A 318 22.40 10.81 -6.83
C VAL A 318 21.98 11.01 -5.38
N HIS A 319 22.67 11.88 -4.66
CA HIS A 319 22.20 12.38 -3.37
C HIS A 319 21.14 13.44 -3.65
N GLY A 320 19.87 13.02 -3.57
CA GLY A 320 18.74 13.88 -3.92
C GLY A 320 17.45 13.10 -4.11
N MET A 321 16.33 13.82 -4.17
CA MET A 321 15.02 13.24 -4.47
C MET A 321 14.04 14.26 -5.00
N LEU A 322 13.01 13.78 -5.69
CA LEU A 322 11.81 14.56 -5.96
C LEU A 322 11.03 14.74 -4.64
N LYS A 323 11.15 15.92 -4.04
CA LYS A 323 10.46 16.35 -2.82
C LYS A 323 9.20 17.12 -3.23
N THR A 324 8.10 16.91 -2.50
CA THR A 324 6.88 17.71 -2.65
C THR A 324 6.48 18.26 -1.29
N GLU A 325 6.44 19.59 -1.18
CA GLU A 325 5.85 20.31 -0.05
C GLU A 325 4.44 20.77 -0.43
N SER A 326 3.49 20.61 0.48
CA SER A 326 2.06 20.79 0.22
C SER A 326 1.43 21.68 1.28
N TRP A 327 0.59 22.62 0.84
CA TRP A 327 -0.20 23.51 1.70
C TRP A 327 -1.67 23.42 1.33
N SER A 328 -2.53 23.64 2.34
CA SER A 328 -3.98 23.74 2.20
C SER A 328 -4.45 25.04 2.85
N GLY A 329 -5.48 25.66 2.29
CA GLY A 329 -6.08 26.85 2.85
C GLY A 329 -7.52 27.08 2.42
N TYR A 330 -8.18 27.95 3.17
CA TYR A 330 -9.58 28.29 2.97
C TYR A 330 -9.79 29.78 3.28
N LEU A 331 -10.14 30.54 2.25
CA LEU A 331 -10.66 31.89 2.33
C LEU A 331 -12.16 31.82 2.58
N ARG A 332 -12.59 32.09 3.82
CA ARG A 332 -14.01 32.19 4.12
C ARG A 332 -14.72 33.32 3.36
N PRO A 333 -16.06 33.32 3.27
CA PRO A 333 -16.82 34.42 2.68
C PRO A 333 -16.46 35.80 3.25
N ASP A 334 -16.20 35.93 4.56
CA ASP A 334 -15.82 37.16 5.26
C ASP A 334 -14.34 37.56 5.08
N GLN A 335 -13.49 36.67 4.58
CA GLN A 335 -12.06 36.91 4.42
C GLN A 335 -11.71 37.36 2.99
N GLY A 336 -11.02 38.50 2.88
CA GLY A 336 -10.52 39.02 1.60
C GLY A 336 -9.07 38.65 1.26
N ARG A 337 -8.32 38.02 2.18
CA ARG A 337 -6.92 37.64 1.93
C ARG A 337 -6.44 36.43 2.75
N ALA A 338 -5.57 35.64 2.13
CA ALA A 338 -4.82 34.54 2.73
C ALA A 338 -3.43 34.48 2.08
N SER A 339 -2.45 33.89 2.77
CA SER A 339 -1.08 33.78 2.26
C SER A 339 -0.40 32.52 2.72
N ILE A 340 0.41 31.92 1.85
CA ILE A 340 1.36 30.86 2.20
C ILE A 340 2.79 31.35 1.95
N THR A 341 3.72 30.95 2.82
CA THR A 341 5.16 31.07 2.56
C THR A 341 5.66 29.71 2.07
N LEU A 342 6.43 29.72 0.98
CA LEU A 342 7.17 28.56 0.49
C LEU A 342 8.65 28.91 0.33
N ASN A 343 9.52 27.91 0.44
CA ASN A 343 10.96 28.08 0.23
C ASN A 343 11.42 27.18 -0.91
N VAL A 344 12.00 27.78 -1.94
CA VAL A 344 12.56 27.05 -3.07
C VAL A 344 14.05 26.83 -2.80
N PRO A 345 14.52 25.58 -2.70
CA PRO A 345 15.91 25.30 -2.34
C PRO A 345 16.92 25.82 -3.37
N ALA A 346 18.12 26.14 -2.90
CA ALA A 346 19.25 26.52 -3.74
C ALA A 346 19.89 25.28 -4.39
N GLU A 347 20.12 24.25 -3.58
CA GLU A 347 20.61 22.94 -4.01
C GLU A 347 19.43 22.14 -4.58
N ARG A 348 19.14 22.36 -5.88
CA ARG A 348 18.09 21.67 -6.63
C ARG A 348 18.48 21.51 -8.10
N ARG A 349 17.67 20.75 -8.84
CA ARG A 349 17.55 20.88 -10.30
C ARG A 349 16.46 21.92 -10.61
N PRO A 350 16.79 23.12 -11.14
CA PRO A 350 15.79 24.15 -11.41
C PRO A 350 14.70 23.67 -12.36
N GLU A 351 15.05 22.94 -13.42
CA GLU A 351 14.16 22.43 -14.46
C GLU A 351 13.11 21.44 -13.96
N GLU A 352 13.38 20.72 -12.86
CA GLU A 352 12.42 19.82 -12.20
C GLU A 352 11.55 20.55 -11.14
N THR A 353 11.60 21.88 -11.07
CA THR A 353 10.80 22.67 -10.13
C THR A 353 9.46 23.06 -10.70
N ARG A 354 8.42 22.83 -9.90
CA ARG A 354 7.03 23.08 -10.26
C ARG A 354 6.20 23.47 -9.05
N LEU A 355 5.61 24.65 -9.08
CA LEU A 355 4.55 25.06 -8.16
C LEU A 355 3.21 24.92 -8.88
N GLU A 356 2.35 24.02 -8.42
CA GLU A 356 0.93 23.97 -8.82
C GLU A 356 0.05 24.47 -7.69
N ILE A 357 -0.85 25.39 -8.01
CA ILE A 357 -1.87 25.90 -7.10
C ILE A 357 -3.22 25.61 -7.74
N ARG A 358 -4.10 24.94 -6.99
CA ARG A 358 -5.48 24.69 -7.37
C ARG A 358 -6.42 25.41 -6.41
N TYR A 359 -7.53 25.89 -6.94
CA TYR A 359 -8.52 26.62 -6.17
C TYR A 359 -9.94 26.37 -6.69
N SER A 360 -10.90 26.35 -5.77
CA SER A 360 -12.32 26.22 -6.09
C SER A 360 -13.17 27.11 -5.17
N PRO A 361 -14.23 27.76 -5.66
CA PRO A 361 -15.19 28.46 -4.79
C PRO A 361 -16.07 27.50 -3.98
N THR A 362 -16.11 26.22 -4.33
CA THR A 362 -16.88 25.20 -3.61
C THR A 362 -16.30 23.79 -3.79
N LEU A 363 -16.31 23.02 -2.70
CA LEU A 363 -15.98 21.59 -2.72
C LEU A 363 -17.24 20.72 -2.80
N ALA A 364 -18.38 21.19 -2.30
CA ALA A 364 -19.64 20.45 -2.29
C ALA A 364 -20.17 20.14 -3.70
N ALA A 365 -19.89 21.01 -4.67
CA ALA A 365 -20.28 20.79 -6.07
C ALA A 365 -19.57 19.59 -6.75
N ALA A 366 -18.53 19.01 -6.15
CA ALA A 366 -17.94 17.73 -6.59
C ALA A 366 -18.84 16.50 -6.32
N MET A 367 -20.02 16.68 -5.72
CA MET A 367 -21.05 15.63 -5.58
C MET A 367 -21.48 14.99 -6.91
N VAL A 368 -21.29 15.68 -8.03
CA VAL A 368 -21.60 15.18 -9.39
C VAL A 368 -20.85 13.87 -9.71
N ASP A 369 -19.64 13.70 -9.16
CA ASP A 369 -18.75 12.55 -9.39
C ASP A 369 -19.31 11.23 -8.80
N ALA A 370 -20.14 11.32 -7.77
CA ALA A 370 -20.68 10.16 -7.06
C ALA A 370 -21.91 9.54 -7.76
N LEU A 371 -22.56 10.28 -8.65
CA LEU A 371 -23.83 9.91 -9.26
C LEU A 371 -23.78 8.65 -10.14
N PRO A 372 -22.72 8.37 -10.95
CA PRO A 372 -22.68 7.16 -11.77
C PRO A 372 -22.73 5.86 -10.95
N TYR A 373 -22.12 5.83 -9.75
CA TYR A 373 -22.18 4.65 -8.87
C TYR A 373 -23.61 4.32 -8.45
N LEU A 374 -24.40 5.35 -8.11
CA LEU A 374 -25.79 5.21 -7.73
C LEU A 374 -26.68 4.85 -8.93
N ALA A 375 -26.46 5.51 -10.07
CA ALA A 375 -27.21 5.29 -11.31
C ALA A 375 -27.03 3.87 -11.87
N ASP A 376 -25.83 3.29 -11.78
CA ASP A 376 -25.49 1.97 -12.31
C ASP A 376 -25.77 0.82 -11.33
N TYR A 377 -26.01 1.09 -10.04
CA TYR A 377 -26.03 0.08 -8.98
C TYR A 377 -26.98 -1.11 -9.33
N PRO A 378 -26.51 -2.37 -9.39
CA PRO A 378 -27.22 -3.42 -10.12
C PRO A 378 -28.44 -4.01 -9.38
N TYR A 379 -28.57 -3.74 -8.09
CA TYR A 379 -29.64 -4.27 -7.25
C TYR A 379 -30.78 -3.25 -7.05
N GLY A 380 -31.94 -3.73 -6.61
CA GLY A 380 -33.16 -2.93 -6.54
C GLY A 380 -34.07 -3.31 -5.38
N CYS A 381 -33.51 -3.39 -4.17
CA CYS A 381 -34.31 -3.34 -2.94
C CYS A 381 -35.00 -1.96 -2.79
N THR A 382 -35.84 -1.79 -1.78
CA THR A 382 -36.62 -0.55 -1.60
C THR A 382 -35.72 0.70 -1.47
N GLU A 383 -34.67 0.66 -0.63
CA GLU A 383 -33.73 1.78 -0.45
C GLU A 383 -32.88 2.06 -1.71
N GLN A 384 -32.35 1.02 -2.35
CA GLN A 384 -31.59 1.16 -3.61
C GLN A 384 -32.45 1.78 -4.73
N THR A 385 -33.73 1.44 -4.77
CA THR A 385 -34.67 2.00 -5.76
C THR A 385 -34.81 3.51 -5.62
N LEU A 386 -34.84 4.02 -4.37
CA LEU A 386 -34.86 5.45 -4.07
C LEU A 386 -33.51 6.11 -4.42
N ASN A 387 -32.42 5.55 -3.91
CA ASN A 387 -31.08 6.14 -4.00
C ASN A 387 -30.49 6.11 -5.42
N ARG A 388 -31.06 5.32 -6.34
CA ARG A 388 -30.69 5.30 -7.77
C ARG A 388 -31.04 6.59 -8.54
N PHE A 389 -32.09 7.31 -8.14
CA PHE A 389 -32.55 8.51 -8.87
C PHE A 389 -32.54 9.79 -8.02
N LEU A 390 -32.88 9.72 -6.73
CA LEU A 390 -33.11 10.92 -5.93
C LEU A 390 -31.87 11.84 -5.84
N PRO A 391 -30.65 11.34 -5.60
CA PRO A 391 -29.45 12.19 -5.56
C PRO A 391 -29.15 12.88 -6.89
N ALA A 392 -29.42 12.22 -8.03
CA ALA A 392 -29.27 12.83 -9.35
C ALA A 392 -30.30 13.95 -9.58
N VAL A 393 -31.54 13.80 -9.09
CA VAL A 393 -32.54 14.89 -9.11
C VAL A 393 -32.10 16.07 -8.28
N ILE A 394 -31.64 15.83 -7.04
CA ILE A 394 -31.15 16.89 -6.15
C ILE A 394 -30.02 17.67 -6.82
N THR A 395 -29.01 16.98 -7.36
CA THR A 395 -27.88 17.60 -8.04
C THR A 395 -28.31 18.33 -9.31
N GLN A 396 -29.15 17.74 -10.17
CA GLN A 396 -29.64 18.42 -11.37
C GLN A 396 -30.45 19.69 -11.02
N LYS A 397 -31.29 19.64 -9.99
CA LYS A 397 -32.05 20.80 -9.49
C LYS A 397 -31.14 21.88 -8.92
N VAL A 398 -30.02 21.51 -8.30
CA VAL A 398 -28.96 22.47 -7.93
C VAL A 398 -28.36 23.09 -9.18
N LEU A 399 -27.86 22.31 -10.15
CA LEU A 399 -27.19 22.84 -11.35
C LEU A 399 -28.10 23.74 -12.20
N ILE A 400 -29.37 23.36 -12.40
CA ILE A 400 -30.39 24.18 -13.08
C ILE A 400 -30.76 25.40 -12.21
N GLY A 401 -30.87 25.22 -10.89
CA GLY A 401 -31.07 26.29 -9.93
C GLY A 401 -29.93 27.32 -9.93
N MET A 402 -28.73 26.89 -10.37
CA MET A 402 -27.54 27.69 -10.65
C MET A 402 -27.46 28.18 -12.11
N GLY A 403 -28.43 27.85 -12.97
CA GLY A 403 -28.49 28.37 -14.34
C GLY A 403 -27.31 27.97 -15.22
N LEU A 404 -26.65 26.86 -14.87
CA LEU A 404 -25.55 26.29 -15.64
C LEU A 404 -26.11 25.46 -16.80
N ASP A 405 -25.43 25.48 -17.94
CA ASP A 405 -25.71 24.56 -19.03
C ASP A 405 -25.14 23.17 -18.73
N LEU A 406 -26.02 22.17 -18.65
CA LEU A 406 -25.65 20.79 -18.31
C LEU A 406 -24.75 20.14 -19.37
N SER A 407 -24.89 20.53 -20.65
CA SER A 407 -24.05 20.02 -21.74
C SER A 407 -22.63 20.60 -21.66
N GLU A 408 -22.50 21.89 -21.36
CA GLU A 408 -21.17 22.51 -21.16
C GLU A 408 -20.41 21.90 -19.97
N ILE A 409 -21.09 21.60 -18.86
CA ILE A 409 -20.44 20.91 -17.72
C ILE A 409 -19.90 19.55 -18.15
N ARG A 410 -20.72 18.77 -18.88
CA ARG A 410 -20.38 17.42 -19.36
C ARG A 410 -19.17 17.42 -20.29
N GLU A 411 -19.04 18.43 -21.13
CA GLU A 411 -17.91 18.58 -22.06
C GLU A 411 -16.63 19.08 -21.37
N LYS A 412 -16.73 20.07 -20.48
CA LYS A 412 -15.55 20.72 -19.87
C LYS A 412 -14.87 19.85 -18.82
N ARG A 413 -15.63 19.04 -18.06
CA ARG A 413 -15.12 18.10 -17.03
C ARG A 413 -14.15 18.72 -16.00
N THR A 414 -14.38 19.98 -15.62
CA THR A 414 -13.54 20.69 -14.64
C THR A 414 -13.60 20.01 -13.26
N ASN A 415 -12.44 19.64 -12.72
CA ASN A 415 -12.34 19.09 -11.38
C ASN A 415 -12.46 20.18 -10.31
N LEU A 416 -13.50 20.11 -9.48
CA LEU A 416 -13.71 21.05 -8.37
C LEU A 416 -13.03 20.63 -7.06
N ASN A 417 -12.48 19.42 -6.98
CA ASN A 417 -11.63 19.03 -5.87
C ASN A 417 -10.25 19.68 -6.00
N ALA A 418 -10.05 20.80 -5.31
CA ALA A 418 -8.79 21.56 -5.33
C ALA A 418 -7.57 20.75 -4.83
N GLN A 419 -7.77 19.61 -4.16
CA GLN A 419 -6.69 18.76 -3.68
C GLN A 419 -6.05 17.87 -4.75
N GLU A 420 -6.78 17.53 -5.81
CA GLU A 420 -6.34 16.48 -6.74
C GLU A 420 -5.50 17.05 -7.89
N ILE A 421 -4.22 16.70 -7.98
CA ILE A 421 -3.34 17.19 -9.06
C ILE A 421 -3.42 16.29 -10.31
N GLY A 422 -2.90 16.78 -11.45
CA GLY A 422 -2.84 16.02 -12.71
C GLY A 422 -3.60 16.67 -13.88
N ASN A 423 -3.81 15.91 -14.96
CA ASN A 423 -4.58 16.35 -16.12
C ASN A 423 -6.04 15.89 -15.97
N ASP A 424 -6.97 16.85 -15.98
CA ASP A 424 -8.38 16.58 -15.69
C ASP A 424 -9.02 15.66 -16.76
N ARG A 425 -8.58 15.75 -18.02
CA ARG A 425 -9.02 14.82 -19.10
C ARG A 425 -8.50 13.40 -18.91
N GLU A 426 -7.26 13.25 -18.45
CA GLU A 426 -6.66 11.93 -18.19
C GLU A 426 -7.35 11.25 -17.00
N ARG A 427 -7.62 11.99 -15.92
CA ARG A 427 -8.41 11.48 -14.77
C ARG A 427 -9.82 11.08 -15.22
N ALA A 428 -10.52 11.93 -15.97
CA ALA A 428 -11.84 11.60 -16.49
C ALA A 428 -11.84 10.37 -17.43
N GLY A 429 -10.78 10.18 -18.21
CA GLY A 429 -10.61 9.02 -19.10
C GLY A 429 -10.30 7.70 -18.38
N GLN A 430 -9.68 7.74 -17.20
CA GLN A 430 -9.49 6.55 -16.36
C GLN A 430 -10.84 6.01 -15.84
N TRP A 431 -11.83 6.89 -15.63
CA TRP A 431 -13.09 6.56 -14.94
C TRP A 431 -14.24 6.37 -15.94
N LYS A 432 -14.22 5.23 -16.64
CA LYS A 432 -15.18 4.82 -17.71
C LYS A 432 -16.69 4.85 -17.37
N ARG A 433 -17.07 5.20 -16.14
CA ARG A 433 -18.48 5.35 -15.70
C ARG A 433 -19.05 6.75 -15.96
N PHE A 434 -18.21 7.77 -16.19
CA PHE A 434 -18.69 9.15 -16.36
C PHE A 434 -19.52 9.39 -17.62
N ASP A 435 -19.28 8.63 -18.70
CA ASP A 435 -19.91 8.88 -20.00
C ASP A 435 -21.45 8.68 -19.98
N ALA A 436 -21.97 7.99 -18.95
CA ALA A 436 -23.37 7.67 -18.72
C ALA A 436 -23.98 8.34 -17.46
N ASN A 437 -23.45 9.47 -16.99
CA ASN A 437 -24.04 10.18 -15.83
C ASN A 437 -25.40 10.82 -16.18
N PRO A 438 -26.54 10.37 -15.61
CA PRO A 438 -27.87 10.82 -16.02
C PRO A 438 -28.19 12.27 -15.61
N VAL A 439 -27.40 12.87 -14.72
CA VAL A 439 -27.62 14.24 -14.23
C VAL A 439 -27.63 15.29 -15.35
N PHE A 440 -26.92 15.02 -16.45
CA PHE A 440 -26.79 15.93 -17.58
C PHE A 440 -27.91 15.77 -18.63
N GLU A 441 -28.69 14.69 -18.55
CA GLU A 441 -29.66 14.28 -19.58
C GLU A 441 -31.10 14.33 -19.03
N MET A 442 -31.82 15.42 -19.32
CA MET A 442 -33.15 15.70 -18.78
C MET A 442 -34.15 14.55 -19.02
N GLU A 443 -34.16 13.97 -20.23
CA GLU A 443 -35.08 12.87 -20.57
C GLU A 443 -34.71 11.54 -19.92
N GLU A 444 -33.42 11.22 -19.81
CA GLU A 444 -32.96 9.98 -19.17
C GLU A 444 -33.27 10.03 -17.67
N LEU A 445 -32.92 11.12 -16.98
CA LEU A 445 -33.25 11.28 -15.58
C LEU A 445 -34.77 11.29 -15.37
N GLY A 446 -35.55 11.94 -16.25
CA GLY A 446 -37.01 11.87 -16.22
C GLY A 446 -37.56 10.45 -16.32
N ARG A 447 -36.98 9.61 -17.20
CA ARG A 447 -37.32 8.18 -17.28
C ARG A 447 -36.93 7.40 -16.02
N MET A 448 -35.73 7.62 -15.48
CA MET A 448 -35.27 7.01 -14.23
C MET A 448 -36.17 7.35 -13.04
N VAL A 449 -36.53 8.62 -12.88
CA VAL A 449 -37.42 9.13 -11.82
C VAL A 449 -38.80 8.48 -11.93
N LYS A 450 -39.40 8.48 -13.13
CA LYS A 450 -40.71 7.86 -13.35
C LYS A 450 -40.69 6.36 -13.01
N ALA A 451 -39.65 5.63 -13.43
CA ALA A 451 -39.49 4.22 -13.11
C ALA A 451 -39.29 3.99 -11.59
N GLY A 452 -38.46 4.80 -10.93
CA GLY A 452 -38.19 4.73 -9.49
C GLY A 452 -39.43 5.00 -8.64
N VAL A 453 -40.15 6.09 -8.89
CA VAL A 453 -41.40 6.43 -8.18
C VAL A 453 -42.49 5.37 -8.41
N THR A 454 -42.63 4.86 -9.63
CA THR A 454 -43.57 3.76 -9.94
C THR A 454 -43.22 2.50 -9.14
N ARG A 455 -41.94 2.13 -9.10
CA ARG A 455 -41.45 0.94 -8.38
C ARG A 455 -41.60 1.10 -6.86
N LEU A 456 -41.25 2.24 -6.28
CA LEU A 456 -41.47 2.53 -4.85
C LEU A 456 -42.96 2.49 -4.48
N THR A 457 -43.84 2.98 -5.36
CA THR A 457 -45.29 2.91 -5.15
C THR A 457 -45.78 1.46 -5.15
N ALA A 458 -45.30 0.64 -6.10
CA ALA A 458 -45.62 -0.80 -6.15
C ALA A 458 -45.02 -1.61 -4.99
N MET A 459 -43.98 -1.09 -4.32
CA MET A 459 -43.37 -1.68 -3.13
C MET A 459 -44.08 -1.31 -1.81
N GLN A 460 -45.08 -0.42 -1.84
CA GLN A 460 -45.79 -0.02 -0.62
C GLN A 460 -46.79 -1.09 -0.19
N ASN A 461 -46.66 -1.58 1.05
CA ASN A 461 -47.55 -2.59 1.61
C ASN A 461 -48.97 -2.04 1.84
N SER A 462 -49.95 -2.95 1.99
CA SER A 462 -51.36 -2.61 2.19
C SER A 462 -51.64 -1.80 3.46
N ASP A 463 -50.77 -1.93 4.48
CA ASP A 463 -50.82 -1.12 5.71
C ASP A 463 -50.28 0.31 5.54
N GLY A 464 -49.64 0.63 4.41
CA GLY A 464 -49.07 1.94 4.10
C GLY A 464 -47.56 2.07 4.33
N GLY A 465 -46.91 1.07 4.96
CA GLY A 465 -45.46 1.08 5.15
C GLY A 465 -44.68 0.41 4.00
N TRP A 466 -43.36 0.29 4.19
CA TRP A 466 -42.45 -0.41 3.27
C TRP A 466 -41.59 -1.44 4.00
N GLY A 467 -41.41 -2.59 3.36
CA GLY A 467 -40.40 -3.58 3.71
C GLY A 467 -39.07 -3.36 2.97
N TRP A 468 -38.11 -4.27 3.16
CA TRP A 468 -36.82 -4.25 2.46
C TRP A 468 -36.98 -4.60 0.97
N PHE A 469 -37.97 -5.43 0.66
CA PHE A 469 -38.39 -5.77 -0.69
C PHE A 469 -39.90 -5.54 -0.84
N SER A 470 -40.51 -6.22 -1.81
CA SER A 470 -41.95 -6.26 -2.03
C SER A 470 -42.33 -7.64 -2.54
N GLY A 471 -43.33 -8.26 -1.94
CA GLY A 471 -43.77 -9.60 -2.32
C GLY A 471 -44.77 -10.17 -1.32
N TRP A 472 -45.24 -11.38 -1.61
CA TRP A 472 -46.10 -12.11 -0.68
C TRP A 472 -45.33 -12.45 0.60
N GLY A 473 -45.86 -12.04 1.76
CA GLY A 473 -45.24 -12.22 3.07
C GLY A 473 -44.32 -11.07 3.54
N GLU A 474 -44.06 -10.06 2.71
CA GLU A 474 -43.29 -8.88 3.12
C GLU A 474 -44.01 -8.11 4.25
N GLN A 475 -43.25 -7.56 5.21
CA GLN A 475 -43.77 -6.76 6.31
C GLN A 475 -43.18 -5.36 6.30
N SER A 476 -43.98 -4.37 6.70
CA SER A 476 -43.53 -2.98 6.84
C SER A 476 -42.57 -2.83 8.01
N TRP A 477 -41.41 -2.23 7.77
CA TRP A 477 -40.37 -2.03 8.77
C TRP A 477 -40.12 -0.53 9.01
N PRO A 478 -39.99 -0.07 10.27
CA PRO A 478 -40.03 1.36 10.59
C PRO A 478 -38.90 2.19 9.96
N HIS A 479 -37.66 1.70 9.94
CA HIS A 479 -36.58 2.46 9.29
C HIS A 479 -36.70 2.44 7.76
N THR A 480 -37.08 1.33 7.13
CA THR A 480 -37.25 1.33 5.66
C THR A 480 -38.42 2.23 5.24
N THR A 481 -39.51 2.21 6.02
CA THR A 481 -40.62 3.16 5.87
C THR A 481 -40.15 4.60 6.05
N ALA A 482 -39.35 4.90 7.08
CA ALA A 482 -38.80 6.24 7.31
C ALA A 482 -37.84 6.69 6.19
N VAL A 483 -36.97 5.81 5.66
CA VAL A 483 -36.11 6.10 4.49
C VAL A 483 -36.96 6.47 3.26
N VAL A 484 -38.02 5.72 2.97
CA VAL A 484 -38.88 6.00 1.81
C VAL A 484 -39.70 7.27 2.03
N VAL A 485 -40.26 7.49 3.22
CA VAL A 485 -41.01 8.72 3.53
C VAL A 485 -40.11 9.95 3.46
N HIS A 486 -38.90 9.92 4.05
CA HIS A 486 -37.88 10.95 3.89
C HIS A 486 -37.55 11.22 2.42
N GLY A 487 -37.20 10.16 1.69
CA GLY A 487 -36.87 10.26 0.27
C GLY A 487 -38.00 10.83 -0.58
N LEU A 488 -39.26 10.49 -0.29
CA LEU A 488 -40.43 11.03 -0.96
C LEU A 488 -40.71 12.49 -0.53
N GLN A 489 -40.43 12.90 0.71
CA GLN A 489 -40.47 14.30 1.13
C GLN A 489 -39.43 15.14 0.37
N VAL A 490 -38.18 14.66 0.29
CA VAL A 490 -37.10 15.33 -0.45
C VAL A 490 -37.38 15.35 -1.95
N ALA A 491 -37.91 14.26 -2.51
CA ALA A 491 -38.37 14.21 -3.91
C ALA A 491 -39.46 15.27 -4.18
N ARG A 492 -40.48 15.38 -3.31
CA ARG A 492 -41.55 16.40 -3.41
C ARG A 492 -40.99 17.82 -3.34
N ALA A 493 -40.02 18.06 -2.46
CA ALA A 493 -39.33 19.34 -2.30
C ALA A 493 -38.40 19.71 -3.49
N ASN A 494 -38.13 18.77 -4.39
CA ASN A 494 -37.37 18.96 -5.63
C ASN A 494 -38.25 18.74 -6.88
N ASP A 495 -39.55 19.03 -6.78
CA ASP A 495 -40.58 18.98 -7.84
C ASP A 495 -40.80 17.61 -8.52
N VAL A 496 -40.44 16.50 -7.86
CA VAL A 496 -40.77 15.17 -8.38
C VAL A 496 -42.27 14.91 -8.20
N ALA A 497 -42.93 14.52 -9.30
CA ALA A 497 -44.33 14.08 -9.25
C ALA A 497 -44.43 12.72 -8.51
N ILE A 498 -45.14 12.70 -7.39
CA ILE A 498 -45.39 11.51 -6.57
C ILE A 498 -46.85 11.08 -6.73
N VAL A 499 -47.09 9.77 -6.73
CA VAL A 499 -48.46 9.21 -6.79
C VAL A 499 -49.27 9.67 -5.56
N PRO A 500 -50.46 10.28 -5.74
CA PRO A 500 -51.27 10.79 -4.63
C PRO A 500 -51.58 9.74 -3.55
N GLY A 501 -51.48 10.12 -2.28
CA GLY A 501 -51.81 9.27 -1.13
C GLY A 501 -50.71 8.29 -0.70
N VAL A 502 -49.67 8.09 -1.51
CA VAL A 502 -48.55 7.17 -1.19
C VAL A 502 -47.74 7.69 -0.01
N LEU A 503 -47.31 8.95 -0.05
CA LEU A 503 -46.55 9.56 1.05
C LEU A 503 -47.41 9.65 2.31
N GLU A 504 -48.67 10.05 2.16
CA GLU A 504 -49.60 10.30 3.26
C GLU A 504 -49.90 9.00 4.03
N ARG A 505 -50.05 7.86 3.33
CA ARG A 505 -50.12 6.52 3.95
C ARG A 505 -48.85 6.14 4.72
N GLY A 506 -47.68 6.47 4.18
CA GLY A 506 -46.40 6.23 4.86
C GLY A 506 -46.24 7.04 6.15
N VAL A 507 -46.64 8.32 6.12
CA VAL A 507 -46.68 9.19 7.29
C VAL A 507 -47.65 8.65 8.34
N GLU A 508 -48.84 8.17 7.94
CA GLU A 508 -49.80 7.60 8.89
C GLU A 508 -49.29 6.30 9.54
N TRP A 509 -48.60 5.45 8.78
CA TRP A 509 -47.93 4.26 9.31
C TRP A 509 -46.89 4.64 10.37
N LEU A 510 -46.03 5.63 10.08
CA LEU A 510 -45.02 6.11 11.02
C LEU A 510 -45.62 6.77 12.26
N LYS A 511 -46.74 7.50 12.13
CA LYS A 511 -47.50 8.04 13.28
C LYS A 511 -47.97 6.93 14.21
N LYS A 512 -48.56 5.86 13.66
CA LYS A 512 -49.01 4.69 14.42
C LYS A 512 -47.83 4.03 15.12
N TYR A 513 -46.72 3.81 14.42
CA TYR A 513 -45.49 3.27 15.01
C TYR A 513 -44.99 4.14 16.17
N GLN A 514 -44.89 5.46 16.01
CA GLN A 514 -44.44 6.36 17.08
C GLN A 514 -45.38 6.32 18.30
N ALA A 515 -46.70 6.25 18.07
CA ALA A 515 -47.68 6.10 19.15
C ALA A 515 -47.51 4.77 19.91
N GLU A 516 -47.21 3.67 19.22
CA GLU A 516 -46.87 2.38 19.83
C GLU A 516 -45.57 2.47 20.64
N GLN A 517 -44.50 3.10 20.12
CA GLN A 517 -43.25 3.28 20.86
C GLN A 517 -43.44 4.12 22.13
N LEU A 518 -44.26 5.18 22.08
CA LEU A 518 -44.62 5.97 23.26
C LEU A 518 -45.35 5.16 24.35
N ILE A 519 -46.20 4.21 23.96
CA ILE A 519 -46.84 3.28 24.90
C ILE A 519 -45.77 2.37 25.53
N LEU A 520 -44.86 1.79 24.73
CA LEU A 520 -43.79 0.93 25.24
C LEU A 520 -42.87 1.67 26.23
N ILE A 521 -42.53 2.93 25.98
CA ILE A 521 -41.70 3.74 26.88
C ILE A 521 -42.45 4.03 28.19
N ARG A 522 -43.73 4.43 28.13
CA ARG A 522 -44.56 4.68 29.32
C ARG A 522 -44.80 3.40 30.15
N ASN A 523 -44.87 2.23 29.52
CA ASN A 523 -45.00 0.96 30.21
C ASN A 523 -43.74 0.64 31.05
N ALA A 524 -42.54 1.00 30.57
CA ALA A 524 -41.30 0.83 31.31
C ALA A 524 -41.27 1.68 32.60
N GLU A 525 -41.75 2.93 32.53
CA GLU A 525 -41.83 3.84 33.67
C GLU A 525 -42.72 3.30 34.79
N LYS A 526 -43.81 2.60 34.43
CA LYS A 526 -44.76 2.00 35.38
C LYS A 526 -44.37 0.59 35.86
N LYS A 527 -43.44 -0.09 35.17
CA LYS A 527 -43.05 -1.49 35.42
C LYS A 527 -44.25 -2.48 35.44
N GLU A 528 -45.22 -2.26 34.55
CA GLU A 528 -46.43 -3.11 34.46
C GLU A 528 -46.05 -4.55 34.03
N LYS A 529 -46.27 -5.53 34.93
CA LYS A 529 -46.01 -6.95 34.66
C LYS A 529 -46.80 -7.43 33.43
N ASN A 530 -46.17 -8.31 32.64
CA ASN A 530 -46.74 -8.92 31.43
C ASN A 530 -47.08 -7.95 30.28
N THR A 531 -46.60 -6.69 30.34
CA THR A 531 -46.68 -5.76 29.20
C THR A 531 -45.39 -5.76 28.39
N ARG A 532 -45.47 -5.47 27.09
CA ARG A 532 -44.28 -5.09 26.31
C ARG A 532 -43.89 -3.66 26.71
N TRP A 533 -42.59 -3.43 26.89
CA TRP A 533 -42.04 -2.14 27.25
C TRP A 533 -40.71 -1.89 26.55
N LYS A 534 -40.26 -0.63 26.54
CA LYS A 534 -39.00 -0.16 25.96
C LYS A 534 -38.38 0.82 26.95
N GLU A 535 -37.15 0.57 27.39
CA GLU A 535 -36.55 1.29 28.52
C GLU A 535 -36.32 2.79 28.25
N ARG A 536 -36.04 3.14 26.98
CA ARG A 536 -35.65 4.47 26.52
C ARG A 536 -36.03 4.67 25.06
N ALA A 537 -36.14 5.94 24.63
CA ALA A 537 -36.12 6.26 23.22
C ALA A 537 -34.75 5.92 22.60
N ASP A 538 -34.73 5.49 21.34
CA ASP A 538 -33.53 5.03 20.64
C ASP A 538 -33.29 5.72 19.29
N ASP A 539 -32.24 5.30 18.58
CA ASP A 539 -31.83 5.86 17.29
C ASP A 539 -32.91 5.76 16.21
N LEU A 540 -33.80 4.76 16.32
CA LEU A 540 -34.91 4.55 15.39
C LEU A 540 -36.06 5.51 15.70
N ASP A 541 -36.37 5.72 16.98
CA ASP A 541 -37.34 6.76 17.39
C ASP A 541 -36.88 8.15 16.94
N ALA A 542 -35.59 8.44 17.04
CA ALA A 542 -34.99 9.71 16.62
C ALA A 542 -35.17 9.95 15.11
N PHE A 543 -34.92 8.93 14.29
CA PHE A 543 -35.11 9.01 12.83
C PHE A 543 -36.58 9.16 12.46
N VAL A 544 -37.48 8.34 13.04
CA VAL A 544 -38.93 8.44 12.78
C VAL A 544 -39.48 9.79 13.24
N TYR A 545 -39.04 10.32 14.37
CA TYR A 545 -39.44 11.64 14.86
C TYR A 545 -38.99 12.77 13.92
N MET A 546 -37.78 12.70 13.35
CA MET A 546 -37.32 13.66 12.33
C MET A 546 -38.24 13.64 11.09
N VAL A 547 -38.45 12.46 10.50
CA VAL A 547 -39.26 12.28 9.29
C VAL A 547 -40.73 12.71 9.50
N LEU A 548 -41.29 12.45 10.68
CA LEU A 548 -42.63 12.92 11.04
C LEU A 548 -42.68 14.44 11.25
N THR A 549 -41.65 15.05 11.86
CA THR A 549 -41.58 16.50 12.03
C THR A 549 -41.44 17.21 10.68
N ASP A 550 -40.74 16.63 9.71
CA ASP A 550 -40.70 17.12 8.33
C ASP A 550 -42.03 16.99 7.58
N ALA A 551 -42.88 16.04 7.97
CA ALA A 551 -44.28 15.96 7.53
C ALA A 551 -45.21 16.98 8.24
N GLY A 552 -44.69 17.82 9.15
CA GLY A 552 -45.49 18.71 9.98
C GLY A 552 -46.18 18.02 11.17
N VAL A 553 -45.79 16.79 11.50
CA VAL A 553 -46.36 15.98 12.58
C VAL A 553 -45.39 15.94 13.76
N GLU A 554 -45.39 17.02 14.54
CA GLU A 554 -44.61 17.13 15.78
C GLU A 554 -45.29 16.35 16.94
N ASN A 555 -44.49 15.78 17.83
CA ASN A 555 -44.99 15.07 19.01
C ASN A 555 -44.14 15.39 20.24
N ALA A 556 -44.63 16.35 21.04
CA ALA A 556 -43.97 16.82 22.25
C ALA A 556 -43.56 15.70 23.22
N ALA A 557 -44.37 14.64 23.36
CA ALA A 557 -44.02 13.53 24.25
C ALA A 557 -42.82 12.73 23.73
N MET A 558 -42.74 12.47 22.42
CA MET A 558 -41.59 11.79 21.83
C MET A 558 -40.35 12.68 21.85
N ARG A 559 -40.51 13.98 21.57
CA ARG A 559 -39.44 14.99 21.70
C ARG A 559 -38.81 14.99 23.09
N ASP A 560 -39.64 14.96 24.14
CA ASP A 560 -39.14 15.07 25.50
C ASP A 560 -38.51 13.76 26.00
N PHE A 561 -38.98 12.58 25.53
CA PHE A 561 -38.28 11.31 25.75
C PHE A 561 -36.93 11.23 25.00
N LEU A 562 -36.88 11.63 23.72
CA LEU A 562 -35.64 11.72 22.96
C LEU A 562 -34.64 12.70 23.60
N TYR A 563 -35.13 13.78 24.21
CA TYR A 563 -34.27 14.72 24.94
C TYR A 563 -33.81 14.18 26.30
N ARG A 564 -34.67 13.44 27.03
CA ARG A 564 -34.30 12.72 28.25
C ARG A 564 -33.16 11.74 27.97
N ASP A 565 -33.31 10.94 26.93
CA ASP A 565 -32.43 9.80 26.59
C ASP A 565 -31.29 10.19 25.63
N ARG A 566 -31.13 11.49 25.36
CA ARG A 566 -30.20 12.04 24.35
C ARG A 566 -28.74 11.64 24.54
N ILE A 567 -28.31 11.25 25.74
CA ILE A 567 -26.91 10.88 26.01
C ILE A 567 -26.62 9.51 25.38
N GLN A 568 -27.61 8.61 25.43
CA GLN A 568 -27.57 7.22 24.97
C GLN A 568 -27.75 7.08 23.46
N LEU A 569 -28.34 8.07 22.79
CA LEU A 569 -28.42 8.13 21.33
C LEU A 569 -27.02 8.15 20.69
N SER A 570 -26.86 7.51 19.53
CA SER A 570 -25.65 7.63 18.71
C SER A 570 -25.42 9.09 18.27
N VAL A 571 -24.19 9.44 17.86
CA VAL A 571 -23.89 10.77 17.31
C VAL A 571 -24.71 11.05 16.05
N TYR A 572 -24.91 10.01 15.24
CA TYR A 572 -25.82 9.96 14.10
C TYR A 572 -27.26 10.36 14.47
N ALA A 573 -27.86 9.71 15.48
CA ALA A 573 -29.22 10.03 15.93
C ALA A 573 -29.33 11.40 16.63
N LYS A 574 -28.30 11.85 17.34
CA LYS A 574 -28.23 13.21 17.90
C LYS A 574 -28.33 14.26 16.79
N ALA A 575 -27.72 14.03 15.62
CA ALA A 575 -27.80 14.95 14.49
C ALA A 575 -29.21 14.98 13.85
N MET A 576 -29.82 13.81 13.61
CA MET A 576 -31.22 13.70 13.12
C MET A 576 -32.22 14.36 14.08
N PHE A 577 -32.09 14.10 15.38
CA PHE A 577 -32.96 14.74 16.38
C PHE A 577 -32.71 16.25 16.49
N GLY A 578 -31.47 16.70 16.29
CA GLY A 578 -31.13 18.13 16.18
C GLY A 578 -31.82 18.83 14.99
N LEU A 579 -31.90 18.17 13.83
CA LEU A 579 -32.66 18.65 12.66
C LEU A 579 -34.14 18.76 12.97
N ALA A 580 -34.72 17.74 13.60
CA ALA A 580 -36.11 17.74 14.03
C ALA A 580 -36.43 18.88 15.02
N LEU A 581 -35.56 19.12 16.00
CA LEU A 581 -35.68 20.23 16.95
C LEU A 581 -35.52 21.60 16.27
N HIS A 582 -34.64 21.72 15.27
CA HIS A 582 -34.55 22.91 14.43
C HIS A 582 -35.89 23.19 13.73
N LYS A 583 -36.45 22.17 13.07
CA LYS A 583 -37.73 22.25 12.34
C LYS A 583 -38.91 22.59 13.26
N ALA A 584 -38.92 22.04 14.48
CA ALA A 584 -39.91 22.33 15.52
C ALA A 584 -39.71 23.69 16.23
N GLY A 585 -38.60 24.40 15.97
CA GLY A 585 -38.29 25.70 16.59
C GLY A 585 -37.70 25.63 18.01
N ASP A 586 -37.45 24.44 18.56
CA ASP A 586 -36.88 24.23 19.90
C ASP A 586 -35.35 24.45 19.87
N ARG A 587 -34.96 25.73 19.84
CA ARG A 587 -33.55 26.16 19.72
C ARG A 587 -32.70 25.73 20.91
N GLU A 588 -33.25 25.73 22.13
CA GLU A 588 -32.49 25.40 23.34
C GLU A 588 -32.03 23.93 23.34
N LYS A 589 -32.96 23.00 23.08
CA LYS A 589 -32.62 21.57 23.01
C LYS A 589 -31.73 21.28 21.79
N ARG A 590 -32.00 21.90 20.64
CA ARG A 590 -31.16 21.81 19.43
C ARG A 590 -29.71 22.19 19.72
N ASP A 591 -29.50 23.35 20.33
CA ASP A 591 -28.15 23.87 20.61
C ASP A 591 -27.43 23.03 21.68
N MET A 592 -28.18 22.37 22.58
CA MET A 592 -27.63 21.36 23.47
C MET A 592 -27.13 20.12 22.70
N LEU A 593 -27.86 19.63 21.70
CA LEU A 593 -27.39 18.52 20.87
C LEU A 593 -26.19 18.89 20.02
N ILE A 594 -26.13 20.11 19.46
CA ILE A 594 -24.95 20.60 18.75
C ILE A 594 -23.72 20.60 19.68
N ARG A 595 -23.88 21.02 20.95
CA ARG A 595 -22.82 20.91 21.97
C ARG A 595 -22.46 19.46 22.31
N ASN A 596 -23.44 18.54 22.37
CA ASN A 596 -23.17 17.12 22.61
C ASN A 596 -22.44 16.45 21.42
N ILE A 597 -22.77 16.81 20.18
CA ILE A 597 -22.06 16.32 18.98
C ILE A 597 -20.65 16.92 18.91
N GLY A 598 -20.50 18.20 19.26
CA GLY A 598 -19.22 18.91 19.27
C GLY A 598 -18.15 18.29 20.19
N GLN A 599 -18.53 17.46 21.17
CA GLN A 599 -17.59 16.69 21.99
C GLN A 599 -16.84 15.60 21.20
N TYR A 600 -17.36 15.19 20.05
CA TYR A 600 -16.76 14.20 19.15
C TYR A 600 -16.05 14.86 17.96
N LEU A 601 -16.24 16.17 17.74
CA LEU A 601 -15.67 16.89 16.61
C LEU A 601 -14.16 17.08 16.78
N VAL A 602 -13.39 16.46 15.91
CA VAL A 602 -11.95 16.71 15.75
C VAL A 602 -11.76 17.65 14.57
N GLN A 603 -10.86 18.62 14.71
CA GLN A 603 -10.53 19.59 13.67
C GLN A 603 -9.02 19.58 13.41
N ASP A 604 -8.63 19.71 12.14
CA ASP A 604 -7.26 19.89 11.69
C ASP A 604 -7.10 21.25 11.01
N ASP A 605 -6.36 22.14 11.65
CA ASP A 605 -6.07 23.48 11.13
C ASP A 605 -5.05 23.47 9.96
N GLU A 606 -4.27 22.41 9.80
CA GLU A 606 -3.22 22.34 8.77
C GLU A 606 -3.79 21.86 7.43
N ASN A 607 -4.67 20.85 7.41
CA ASN A 607 -5.42 20.46 6.19
C ASN A 607 -6.79 21.15 6.06
N GLN A 608 -7.23 21.94 7.06
CA GLN A 608 -8.57 22.55 7.09
C GLN A 608 -9.69 21.51 6.91
N THR A 609 -9.62 20.41 7.67
CA THR A 609 -10.64 19.34 7.70
C THR A 609 -11.20 19.17 9.11
N ALA A 610 -12.37 18.52 9.22
CA ALA A 610 -12.99 18.17 10.49
C ALA A 610 -13.84 16.92 10.34
N TYR A 611 -13.88 16.09 11.38
CA TYR A 611 -14.56 14.78 11.37
C TYR A 611 -15.13 14.45 12.75
N LEU A 612 -16.02 13.46 12.82
CA LEU A 612 -16.61 13.01 14.09
C LEU A 612 -15.90 11.75 14.57
N ARG A 613 -15.05 11.87 15.61
CA ARG A 613 -14.43 10.72 16.27
C ARG A 613 -15.48 9.97 17.10
N LEU A 614 -16.16 9.02 16.47
CA LEU A 614 -17.19 8.20 17.10
C LEU A 614 -16.61 7.30 18.22
N PRO A 615 -17.43 6.93 19.24
CA PRO A 615 -16.99 6.05 20.31
C PRO A 615 -16.53 4.66 19.84
N GLU A 616 -15.59 4.06 20.57
CA GLU A 616 -15.30 2.63 20.45
C GLU A 616 -16.54 1.78 20.76
N GLY A 617 -16.70 0.65 20.05
CA GLY A 617 -17.88 -0.21 20.18
C GLY A 617 -19.13 0.27 19.41
N ASN A 618 -18.99 1.29 18.57
CA ASN A 618 -20.05 1.71 17.63
C ASN A 618 -20.51 0.53 16.74
N PRO A 619 -21.80 0.14 16.71
CA PRO A 619 -22.22 -1.13 16.10
C PRO A 619 -22.18 -1.13 14.56
N TRP A 620 -21.09 -1.61 13.96
CA TRP A 620 -20.94 -1.72 12.49
C TRP A 620 -22.12 -2.47 11.83
N TRP A 621 -22.61 -3.55 12.44
CA TRP A 621 -23.70 -4.37 11.89
C TRP A 621 -25.11 -3.77 12.04
N CYS A 622 -25.25 -2.56 12.60
CA CYS A 622 -26.52 -1.86 12.67
C CYS A 622 -26.71 -0.91 11.48
N TRP A 623 -27.97 -0.55 11.22
CA TRP A 623 -28.33 0.41 10.17
C TRP A 623 -27.94 1.86 10.51
N TYR A 624 -27.64 2.11 11.78
CA TYR A 624 -27.08 3.34 12.34
C TYR A 624 -25.63 3.08 12.75
N GLY A 625 -24.80 4.14 12.78
CA GLY A 625 -23.40 4.04 13.21
C GLY A 625 -22.36 4.16 12.09
N SER A 626 -22.75 4.36 10.82
CA SER A 626 -21.81 4.80 9.79
C SER A 626 -21.19 6.15 10.18
N GLU A 627 -19.86 6.25 10.15
CA GLU A 627 -19.13 7.51 10.37
C GLU A 627 -19.53 8.55 9.32
N THR A 628 -19.53 8.14 8.05
CA THR A 628 -19.93 8.99 6.92
C THR A 628 -21.37 9.48 7.02
N GLU A 629 -22.33 8.64 7.41
CA GLU A 629 -23.72 9.11 7.59
C GLU A 629 -23.86 10.05 8.80
N ALA A 630 -23.12 9.81 9.89
CA ALA A 630 -23.12 10.69 11.06
C ALA A 630 -22.58 12.09 10.73
N GLU A 631 -21.50 12.14 9.94
CA GLU A 631 -20.89 13.37 9.43
C GLU A 631 -21.82 14.10 8.47
N ALA A 632 -22.51 13.37 7.57
CA ALA A 632 -23.46 13.96 6.64
C ALA A 632 -24.69 14.56 7.35
N TYR A 633 -25.29 13.86 8.33
CA TYR A 633 -26.38 14.46 9.12
C TYR A 633 -25.92 15.62 10.00
N TYR A 634 -24.70 15.57 10.55
CA TYR A 634 -24.16 16.72 11.28
C TYR A 634 -23.89 17.91 10.36
N LEU A 635 -23.40 17.68 9.14
CA LEU A 635 -23.28 18.70 8.10
C LEU A 635 -24.65 19.29 7.73
N LYS A 636 -25.72 18.49 7.59
CA LYS A 636 -27.10 18.99 7.39
C LYS A 636 -27.56 19.86 8.56
N LEU A 637 -27.29 19.44 9.80
CA LEU A 637 -27.64 20.22 10.99
C LEU A 637 -26.88 21.56 11.03
N LEU A 638 -25.59 21.56 10.68
CA LEU A 638 -24.78 22.77 10.54
C LEU A 638 -25.27 23.63 9.37
N ALA A 639 -25.63 23.07 8.22
CA ALA A 639 -26.20 23.81 7.11
C ALA A 639 -27.48 24.56 7.50
N ALA A 640 -28.31 23.95 8.36
CA ALA A 640 -29.51 24.58 8.91
C ALA A 640 -29.22 25.63 10.02
N THR A 641 -28.06 25.61 10.69
CA THR A 641 -27.83 26.41 11.92
C THR A 641 -26.65 27.38 11.87
N ASP A 642 -25.53 26.96 11.30
CA ASP A 642 -24.30 27.73 11.08
C ASP A 642 -23.63 27.32 9.74
N PRO A 643 -24.28 27.56 8.59
CA PRO A 643 -23.78 27.14 7.27
C PRO A 643 -22.48 27.83 6.84
N LYS A 644 -22.10 28.93 7.50
CA LYS A 644 -20.87 29.69 7.24
C LYS A 644 -19.78 29.41 8.29
N GLY A 645 -20.09 28.59 9.28
CA GLY A 645 -19.17 28.15 10.32
C GLY A 645 -18.04 27.29 9.77
N GLN A 646 -16.88 27.37 10.43
CA GLN A 646 -15.68 26.64 10.00
C GLN A 646 -15.90 25.12 9.98
N ALA A 647 -16.61 24.58 10.97
CA ALA A 647 -16.90 23.14 11.07
C ALA A 647 -17.61 22.60 9.82
N ALA A 648 -18.56 23.35 9.25
CA ALA A 648 -19.32 22.91 8.08
C ALA A 648 -18.42 22.79 6.83
N SER A 649 -17.66 23.83 6.49
CA SER A 649 -16.69 23.80 5.38
C SER A 649 -15.62 22.71 5.55
N ARG A 650 -15.19 22.49 6.79
CA ARG A 650 -14.17 21.49 7.14
C ARG A 650 -14.70 20.05 7.04
N LEU A 651 -15.97 19.82 7.36
CA LEU A 651 -16.68 18.54 7.17
C LEU A 651 -16.91 18.24 5.68
N VAL A 652 -17.27 19.24 4.87
CA VAL A 652 -17.36 19.07 3.40
C VAL A 652 -16.03 18.62 2.82
N LYS A 653 -14.93 19.29 3.19
CA LYS A 653 -13.59 18.88 2.74
C LYS A 653 -13.23 17.47 3.22
N TYR A 654 -13.51 17.14 4.48
CA TYR A 654 -13.25 15.81 5.01
C TYR A 654 -14.02 14.72 4.26
N LEU A 655 -15.34 14.89 4.07
CA LEU A 655 -16.19 13.96 3.35
C LEU A 655 -15.71 13.77 1.90
N LEU A 656 -15.33 14.86 1.21
CA LEU A 656 -14.80 14.80 -0.16
C LEU A 656 -13.47 14.03 -0.24
N ASN A 657 -12.58 14.21 0.74
CA ASN A 657 -11.28 13.56 0.80
C ASN A 657 -11.38 12.06 1.16
N ASN A 658 -12.41 11.64 1.89
CA ASN A 658 -12.62 10.25 2.32
C ASN A 658 -13.60 9.49 1.39
N ARG A 659 -13.62 9.85 0.10
CA ARG A 659 -14.31 9.07 -0.95
C ARG A 659 -13.54 7.78 -1.26
N LYS A 660 -14.24 6.65 -1.27
CA LYS A 660 -13.72 5.39 -1.83
C LYS A 660 -13.67 5.47 -3.36
N HIS A 661 -12.59 4.91 -3.91
CA HIS A 661 -12.30 4.93 -5.35
C HIS A 661 -12.44 6.34 -5.97
N ALA A 662 -12.12 7.38 -5.18
CA ALA A 662 -12.23 8.80 -5.51
C ALA A 662 -13.62 9.28 -6.03
N THR A 663 -14.68 8.48 -5.86
CA THR A 663 -15.99 8.73 -6.48
C THR A 663 -17.15 8.71 -5.49
N TYR A 664 -17.26 7.69 -4.64
CA TYR A 664 -18.44 7.46 -3.78
C TYR A 664 -18.02 6.98 -2.38
N TRP A 665 -18.97 6.77 -1.46
CA TRP A 665 -18.68 6.39 -0.06
C TRP A 665 -18.95 4.89 0.21
N ASN A 666 -19.14 4.47 1.46
CA ASN A 666 -19.18 3.03 1.79
C ASN A 666 -20.39 2.28 1.20
N SER A 667 -21.50 2.97 0.98
CA SER A 667 -22.76 2.37 0.52
C SER A 667 -23.56 3.31 -0.37
N THR A 668 -24.68 2.79 -0.92
CA THR A 668 -25.70 3.60 -1.61
C THR A 668 -26.32 4.64 -0.69
N ARG A 669 -26.54 4.31 0.59
CA ARG A 669 -27.08 5.24 1.60
C ARG A 669 -26.11 6.34 1.95
N ASP A 670 -24.86 5.98 2.34
CA ASP A 670 -23.79 6.93 2.65
C ASP A 670 -23.64 7.94 1.50
N SER A 671 -23.58 7.43 0.26
CA SER A 671 -23.37 8.28 -0.92
C SER A 671 -24.58 9.19 -1.19
N ALA A 672 -25.81 8.66 -1.11
CA ALA A 672 -27.03 9.46 -1.31
C ALA A 672 -27.17 10.57 -0.26
N LEU A 673 -26.93 10.25 1.02
CA LEU A 673 -27.04 11.18 2.13
C LEU A 673 -25.94 12.26 2.10
N VAL A 674 -24.70 11.92 1.72
CA VAL A 674 -23.64 12.92 1.53
C VAL A 674 -23.97 13.88 0.39
N ILE A 675 -24.53 13.40 -0.73
CA ILE A 675 -25.01 14.27 -1.82
C ILE A 675 -26.14 15.19 -1.33
N GLU A 676 -27.10 14.67 -0.55
CA GLU A 676 -28.16 15.49 0.06
C GLU A 676 -27.57 16.56 1.01
N ALA A 677 -26.60 16.19 1.84
CA ALA A 677 -25.90 17.11 2.75
C ALA A 677 -25.06 18.17 2.03
N PHE A 678 -24.39 17.80 0.94
CA PHE A 678 -23.62 18.72 0.09
C PHE A 678 -24.54 19.71 -0.62
N ALA A 679 -25.69 19.27 -1.13
CA ALA A 679 -26.68 20.14 -1.75
C ALA A 679 -27.32 21.13 -0.76
N ASP A 680 -27.65 20.69 0.46
CA ASP A 680 -28.15 21.56 1.53
C ASP A 680 -27.09 22.59 1.95
N TYR A 681 -25.84 22.14 2.16
CA TYR A 681 -24.72 23.02 2.48
C TYR A 681 -24.47 24.07 1.40
N LEU A 682 -24.44 23.66 0.12
CA LEU A 682 -24.16 24.54 -1.02
C LEU A 682 -25.19 25.68 -1.09
N LYS A 683 -26.48 25.35 -0.92
CA LYS A 683 -27.59 26.33 -0.89
C LYS A 683 -27.52 27.24 0.34
N ALA A 684 -27.26 26.68 1.53
CA ALA A 684 -27.33 27.42 2.80
C ALA A 684 -26.10 28.32 3.05
N SER A 685 -24.93 27.91 2.59
CA SER A 685 -23.69 28.70 2.66
C SER A 685 -23.68 29.86 1.64
N GLY A 686 -24.39 29.70 0.52
CA GLY A 686 -24.33 30.58 -0.65
C GLY A 686 -23.22 30.21 -1.64
N GLU A 687 -22.59 29.04 -1.48
CA GLU A 687 -21.65 28.48 -2.46
C GLU A 687 -22.31 28.11 -3.81
N ASP A 688 -23.65 28.06 -3.88
CA ASP A 688 -24.42 27.90 -5.12
C ASP A 688 -24.47 29.18 -5.98
N ARG A 689 -23.94 30.30 -5.49
CA ARG A 689 -23.97 31.60 -6.16
C ARG A 689 -22.71 32.44 -5.89
N PRO A 690 -21.50 31.92 -6.22
CA PRO A 690 -20.31 32.76 -6.16
C PRO A 690 -20.49 33.97 -7.09
N ASP A 691 -19.96 35.11 -6.67
CA ASP A 691 -19.72 36.28 -7.50
C ASP A 691 -18.51 36.99 -6.89
N LEU A 692 -17.33 36.54 -7.28
CA LEU A 692 -16.07 36.94 -6.69
C LEU A 692 -14.97 37.06 -7.74
N GLU A 693 -13.94 37.80 -7.39
CA GLU A 693 -12.71 37.90 -8.17
C GLU A 693 -11.52 37.51 -7.29
N LEU A 694 -10.74 36.53 -7.76
CA LEU A 694 -9.56 35.99 -7.11
C LEU A 694 -8.31 36.47 -7.84
N GLU A 695 -7.47 37.24 -7.16
CA GLU A 695 -6.09 37.50 -7.58
C GLU A 695 -5.14 36.57 -6.83
N ILE A 696 -4.16 36.02 -7.55
CA ILE A 696 -3.01 35.32 -6.96
C ILE A 696 -1.77 36.13 -7.28
N LEU A 697 -1.03 36.48 -6.22
CA LEU A 697 0.21 37.24 -6.29
C LEU A 697 1.34 36.36 -5.77
N VAL A 698 2.50 36.41 -6.44
CA VAL A 698 3.75 35.81 -5.98
C VAL A 698 4.72 36.96 -5.75
N ASP A 699 5.20 37.10 -4.52
CA ASP A 699 6.07 38.20 -4.06
C ASP A 699 5.52 39.60 -4.38
N GLY A 700 4.21 39.77 -4.24
CA GLY A 700 3.49 41.01 -4.53
C GLY A 700 3.27 41.29 -6.02
N LYS A 701 3.82 40.48 -6.94
CA LYS A 701 3.50 40.55 -8.36
C LYS A 701 2.27 39.69 -8.66
N ARG A 702 1.21 40.29 -9.20
CA ARG A 702 0.03 39.55 -9.67
C ARG A 702 0.41 38.61 -10.83
N VAL A 703 0.19 37.31 -10.64
CA VAL A 703 0.45 36.26 -11.64
C VAL A 703 -0.83 35.66 -12.21
N ARG A 704 -1.95 35.75 -11.49
CA ARG A 704 -3.25 35.28 -11.94
C ARG A 704 -4.37 36.20 -11.43
N GLN A 705 -5.42 36.32 -12.21
CA GLN A 705 -6.66 37.03 -11.90
C GLN A 705 -7.80 36.25 -12.55
N VAL A 706 -8.78 35.81 -11.78
CA VAL A 706 -9.92 35.02 -12.27
C VAL A 706 -11.21 35.56 -11.65
N LYS A 707 -12.16 35.95 -12.49
CA LYS A 707 -13.54 36.17 -12.06
C LYS A 707 -14.25 34.81 -11.99
N ILE A 708 -14.89 34.52 -10.86
CA ILE A 708 -15.66 33.30 -10.64
C ILE A 708 -17.08 33.72 -10.29
N ASP A 709 -18.03 33.31 -11.12
CA ASP A 709 -19.45 33.56 -10.90
C ASP A 709 -20.28 32.29 -11.13
N ARG A 710 -21.56 32.39 -10.77
CA ARG A 710 -22.57 31.34 -10.95
C ARG A 710 -22.59 30.74 -12.37
N GLY A 711 -22.33 31.52 -13.42
CA GLY A 711 -22.39 31.05 -14.81
C GLY A 711 -21.15 30.27 -15.24
N ASN A 712 -20.00 30.54 -14.61
CA ASN A 712 -18.72 29.93 -15.01
C ASN A 712 -18.17 28.85 -14.06
N LEU A 713 -18.93 28.43 -13.02
CA LEU A 713 -18.45 27.54 -11.95
C LEU A 713 -17.77 26.24 -12.44
N PHE A 714 -18.21 25.63 -13.54
CA PHE A 714 -17.58 24.41 -14.07
C PHE A 714 -16.68 24.68 -15.29
N SER A 715 -16.19 25.92 -15.43
CA SER A 715 -15.46 26.37 -16.62
C SER A 715 -14.37 27.43 -16.38
N PHE A 716 -14.28 27.99 -15.17
CA PHE A 716 -13.21 28.92 -14.79
C PHE A 716 -11.85 28.22 -14.77
N GLU A 717 -10.77 28.97 -14.99
CA GLU A 717 -9.41 28.45 -14.85
C GLU A 717 -9.11 28.23 -13.36
N ASN A 718 -9.18 26.99 -12.90
CA ASN A 718 -9.06 26.55 -11.50
C ASN A 718 -7.62 26.26 -11.03
N LYS A 719 -6.63 26.53 -11.90
CA LYS A 719 -5.24 26.09 -11.72
C LYS A 719 -4.25 27.16 -12.18
N LEU A 720 -3.21 27.35 -11.38
CA LEU A 720 -1.99 28.06 -11.74
C LEU A 720 -0.81 27.08 -11.66
N VAL A 721 0.07 27.09 -12.65
CA VAL A 721 1.33 26.33 -12.63
C VAL A 721 2.47 27.29 -12.98
N LEU A 722 3.53 27.28 -12.18
CA LEU A 722 4.81 27.96 -12.47
C LEU A 722 5.93 26.91 -12.52
N LEU A 723 6.82 27.02 -13.49
CA LEU A 723 7.88 26.05 -13.78
C LEU A 723 9.27 26.68 -13.75
N GLY A 724 10.28 25.90 -13.37
CA GLY A 724 11.69 26.27 -13.55
C GLY A 724 12.06 27.61 -12.91
N ASP A 725 12.60 28.51 -13.74
CA ASP A 725 13.09 29.84 -13.35
C ASP A 725 11.97 30.89 -13.15
N GLU A 726 10.70 30.57 -13.47
CA GLU A 726 9.56 31.39 -13.05
C GLU A 726 9.49 31.51 -11.52
N LEU A 727 10.01 30.49 -10.82
CA LEU A 727 10.14 30.45 -9.37
C LEU A 727 11.62 30.35 -9.00
N LYS A 728 12.19 31.49 -8.62
CA LYS A 728 13.61 31.62 -8.26
C LYS A 728 13.91 30.84 -6.97
N THR A 729 15.19 30.82 -6.60
CA THR A 729 15.63 30.23 -5.33
C THR A 729 15.37 31.21 -4.18
N GLY A 730 14.95 30.69 -3.03
CA GLY A 730 14.73 31.44 -1.79
C GLY A 730 13.29 31.40 -1.30
N ARG A 731 12.99 32.31 -0.38
CA ARG A 731 11.67 32.45 0.23
C ARG A 731 10.73 33.23 -0.68
N HIS A 732 9.59 32.63 -1.01
CA HIS A 732 8.49 33.27 -1.73
C HIS A 732 7.25 33.38 -0.85
N THR A 733 6.44 34.42 -1.09
CA THR A 733 5.12 34.56 -0.49
C THR A 733 4.06 34.54 -1.58
N VAL A 734 3.17 33.55 -1.53
CA VAL A 734 1.98 33.52 -2.37
C VAL A 734 0.82 34.12 -1.59
N GLU A 735 0.24 35.20 -2.11
CA GLU A 735 -0.94 35.85 -1.54
C GLU A 735 -2.16 35.63 -2.44
N PHE A 736 -3.25 35.18 -1.84
CA PHE A 736 -4.57 35.05 -2.45
C PHE A 736 -5.39 36.24 -1.99
N ARG A 737 -5.84 37.10 -2.90
CA ARG A 737 -6.75 38.23 -2.62
C ARG A 737 -8.08 37.98 -3.27
N LYS A 738 -9.16 38.17 -2.51
CA LYS A 738 -10.54 37.91 -2.94
C LYS A 738 -11.39 39.14 -2.73
N THR A 739 -12.07 39.58 -3.77
CA THR A 739 -13.15 40.59 -3.70
C THR A 739 -14.47 39.96 -4.12
N GLY A 740 -15.60 40.50 -3.66
CA GLY A 740 -16.92 39.90 -3.88
C GLY A 740 -17.31 38.81 -2.87
N THR A 741 -18.33 38.02 -3.21
CA THR A 741 -19.00 37.07 -2.30
C THR A 741 -18.78 35.62 -2.69
N GLY A 742 -18.49 34.80 -1.68
CA GLY A 742 -18.21 33.36 -1.79
C GLY A 742 -16.89 32.99 -1.11
N PRO A 743 -16.64 31.72 -0.82
CA PRO A 743 -15.34 31.25 -0.34
C PRO A 743 -14.35 31.00 -1.48
N ILE A 744 -13.10 30.72 -1.12
CA ILE A 744 -12.12 30.02 -1.98
C ILE A 744 -11.40 28.97 -1.14
N TYR A 745 -11.55 27.70 -1.51
CA TYR A 745 -10.70 26.60 -1.06
C TYR A 745 -9.48 26.54 -1.98
N PHE A 746 -8.28 26.35 -1.43
CA PHE A 746 -7.07 26.23 -2.24
C PHE A 746 -6.07 25.24 -1.66
N ASN A 747 -5.38 24.53 -2.55
CA ASN A 747 -4.20 23.74 -2.21
C ASN A 747 -3.02 24.18 -3.10
N ALA A 748 -1.80 24.11 -2.57
CA ALA A 748 -0.57 24.42 -3.29
C ALA A 748 0.46 23.32 -3.10
N TYR A 749 1.19 22.98 -4.17
CA TYR A 749 2.15 21.89 -4.22
C TYR A 749 3.45 22.40 -4.85
N LEU A 750 4.51 22.54 -4.05
CA LEU A 750 5.86 22.82 -4.54
C LEU A 750 6.60 21.49 -4.69
N THR A 751 6.79 21.05 -5.92
CA THR A 751 7.64 19.91 -6.25
C THR A 751 8.98 20.40 -6.77
N ASN A 752 10.07 19.80 -6.31
CA ASN A 752 11.42 20.05 -6.82
C ASN A 752 12.30 18.80 -6.63
N PHE A 753 13.28 18.61 -7.52
CA PHE A 753 14.35 17.63 -7.26
C PHE A 753 15.40 18.30 -6.38
N THR A 754 15.29 18.12 -5.06
CA THR A 754 16.25 18.66 -4.09
C THR A 754 17.55 17.86 -4.09
N LEU A 755 18.66 18.59 -3.91
CA LEU A 755 20.02 18.12 -3.73
C LEU A 755 20.60 18.58 -2.37
N GLU A 756 19.78 19.21 -1.52
CA GLU A 756 20.11 19.70 -0.17
C GLU A 756 20.74 18.59 0.69
N ASP A 757 21.61 18.97 1.62
CA ASP A 757 22.29 18.04 2.53
C ASP A 757 22.28 18.62 3.97
N PRO A 758 21.44 18.11 4.89
CA PRO A 758 20.54 16.96 4.74
C PRO A 758 19.20 17.28 4.06
N ILE A 759 18.59 16.28 3.43
CA ILE A 759 17.21 16.38 2.91
C ILE A 759 16.20 16.30 4.06
N THR A 760 15.33 17.29 4.18
CA THR A 760 14.32 17.41 5.25
C THR A 760 12.98 16.77 4.91
N ARG A 761 12.25 16.33 5.95
CA ARG A 761 10.89 15.79 5.86
C ARG A 761 9.91 16.75 5.18
N ALA A 762 8.92 16.18 4.49
CA ALA A 762 7.75 16.89 3.97
C ALA A 762 6.52 15.98 3.99
N GLY A 763 5.32 16.58 3.98
CA GLY A 763 4.06 15.84 3.97
C GLY A 763 2.96 16.56 4.76
N LEU A 764 1.81 16.75 4.13
CA LEU A 764 0.64 17.41 4.72
C LEU A 764 -0.34 16.41 5.35
N GLU A 765 -0.65 15.36 4.60
CA GLU A 765 -1.74 14.42 4.89
C GLU A 765 -1.27 13.04 5.36
N ILE A 766 -0.09 12.63 4.92
CA ILE A 766 0.71 11.56 5.51
C ILE A 766 1.98 12.24 6.05
N LYS A 767 2.43 11.84 7.24
CA LYS A 767 3.72 12.24 7.79
C LYS A 767 4.51 11.00 8.15
N VAL A 768 5.78 10.93 7.73
CA VAL A 768 6.66 9.78 7.98
C VAL A 768 7.83 10.22 8.86
N ASN A 769 7.97 9.60 10.02
CA ASN A 769 9.07 9.82 10.95
C ASN A 769 9.86 8.51 11.10
N ARG A 770 10.94 8.40 10.32
CA ARG A 770 11.85 7.24 10.34
C ARG A 770 12.82 7.36 11.51
N LYS A 771 13.02 6.26 12.23
CA LYS A 771 13.99 6.15 13.33
C LYS A 771 14.82 4.87 13.21
N TYR A 772 16.08 4.94 13.62
CA TYR A 772 17.02 3.82 13.63
C TYR A 772 17.34 3.42 15.06
N TYR A 773 17.36 2.13 15.34
CA TYR A 773 17.61 1.58 16.66
C TYR A 773 18.67 0.48 16.60
N ARG A 774 19.85 0.68 17.21
CA ARG A 774 20.77 -0.44 17.44
C ARG A 774 20.13 -1.43 18.40
N LEU A 775 20.15 -2.70 18.02
CA LEU A 775 19.62 -3.81 18.81
C LEU A 775 20.72 -4.42 19.67
N VAL A 776 20.74 -4.09 20.96
CA VAL A 776 21.65 -4.71 21.92
C VAL A 776 20.98 -5.98 22.47
N ARG A 777 21.60 -7.14 22.26
CA ARG A 777 21.10 -8.42 22.78
C ARG A 777 21.05 -8.39 24.31
N GLU A 778 19.90 -8.75 24.87
CA GLU A 778 19.72 -9.04 26.29
C GLU A 778 19.34 -10.52 26.41
N ASP A 779 20.19 -11.35 27.00
CA ASP A 779 19.86 -12.75 27.22
C ASP A 779 18.74 -12.86 28.27
N LYS A 780 17.55 -13.26 27.82
CA LYS A 780 16.41 -13.56 28.69
C LYS A 780 15.93 -14.98 28.44
N SER A 781 15.97 -15.82 29.46
CA SER A 781 15.19 -17.06 29.48
C SER A 781 13.72 -16.72 29.73
N VAL A 782 12.84 -17.37 28.96
CA VAL A 782 11.41 -17.42 29.23
C VAL A 782 11.06 -18.87 29.48
N LYS A 783 10.34 -19.11 30.57
CA LYS A 783 9.81 -20.42 30.93
C LYS A 783 8.70 -20.81 29.95
N ALA A 784 8.99 -21.76 29.07
CA ALA A 784 8.06 -22.30 28.08
C ALA A 784 7.69 -23.74 28.46
N GLU A 785 6.44 -24.13 28.26
CA GLU A 785 6.04 -25.54 28.38
C GLU A 785 6.57 -26.33 27.19
N GLY A 786 7.39 -27.35 27.47
CA GLY A 786 7.72 -28.38 26.51
C GLY A 786 6.50 -29.29 26.25
N MET A 787 6.57 -30.08 25.17
CA MET A 787 5.50 -31.01 24.72
C MET A 787 4.97 -32.01 25.76
N HIS A 788 5.55 -32.09 26.96
CA HIS A 788 5.15 -32.99 28.06
C HIS A 788 4.91 -32.22 29.38
N GLY A 789 4.58 -30.92 29.34
CA GLY A 789 4.28 -30.11 30.53
C GLY A 789 5.49 -29.71 31.39
N GLN A 790 6.70 -30.01 30.91
CA GLN A 790 7.95 -29.64 31.58
C GLN A 790 8.34 -28.19 31.28
N VAL A 791 8.67 -27.41 32.31
CA VAL A 791 9.10 -26.02 32.17
C VAL A 791 10.54 -25.96 31.68
N LEU A 792 10.73 -25.53 30.43
CA LEU A 792 12.04 -25.33 29.82
C LEU A 792 12.39 -23.83 29.80
N ASP A 793 13.61 -23.48 30.18
CA ASP A 793 14.14 -22.13 29.97
C ASP A 793 14.48 -21.93 28.49
N GLN A 794 13.49 -21.52 27.70
CA GLN A 794 13.69 -21.13 26.31
C GLN A 794 14.44 -19.79 26.30
N ARG A 795 15.67 -19.78 25.75
CA ARG A 795 16.34 -18.51 25.42
C ARG A 795 15.54 -17.81 24.33
N VAL A 796 14.91 -16.70 24.68
CA VAL A 796 14.24 -15.82 23.72
C VAL A 796 15.20 -14.68 23.43
N GLU A 797 15.47 -14.40 22.15
CA GLU A 797 16.27 -13.24 21.77
C GLU A 797 15.48 -11.95 22.06
N LYS A 798 15.72 -11.40 23.25
CA LYS A 798 15.27 -10.06 23.61
C LYS A 798 16.34 -9.07 23.18
N TYR A 799 15.92 -7.98 22.56
CA TYR A 799 16.81 -6.88 22.20
C TYR A 799 16.37 -5.61 22.93
N ARG A 800 17.33 -4.87 23.48
CA ARG A 800 17.14 -3.48 23.91
C ARG A 800 17.40 -2.58 22.71
N ARG A 801 16.39 -1.81 22.33
CA ARG A 801 16.47 -0.77 21.30
C ARG A 801 17.20 0.44 21.86
N VAL A 802 18.27 0.88 21.20
CA VAL A 802 19.00 2.13 21.49
C VAL A 802 18.88 3.02 20.27
N GLU A 803 18.18 4.15 20.39
CA GLU A 803 17.95 5.07 19.27
C GLU A 803 19.28 5.67 18.78
N LEU A 804 19.43 5.78 17.47
CA LEU A 804 20.61 6.30 16.80
C LEU A 804 20.34 7.72 16.28
N ALA A 805 21.16 8.67 16.70
CA ALA A 805 21.18 10.02 16.17
C ALA A 805 21.95 10.09 14.84
N ASP A 806 21.87 11.25 14.16
CA ASP A 806 22.69 11.51 12.98
C ASP A 806 24.19 11.36 13.27
N LEU A 807 24.91 10.79 12.30
CA LEU A 807 26.32 10.39 12.36
C LEU A 807 26.67 9.45 13.53
N ALA A 808 25.69 8.73 14.10
CA ALA A 808 25.97 7.66 15.06
C ALA A 808 26.93 6.61 14.46
N ALA A 809 27.81 6.10 15.32
CA ALA A 809 28.79 5.07 14.97
C ALA A 809 28.28 3.68 15.36
N LEU A 810 28.34 2.76 14.41
CA LEU A 810 28.03 1.35 14.51
C LEU A 810 29.28 0.54 14.18
N LYS A 811 29.36 -0.69 14.71
CA LYS A 811 30.38 -1.65 14.29
C LYS A 811 29.85 -2.52 13.15
N SER A 812 30.75 -2.99 12.28
CA SER A 812 30.45 -4.07 11.35
C SER A 812 29.92 -5.27 12.14
N GLY A 813 28.80 -5.84 11.68
CA GLY A 813 28.05 -6.86 12.38
C GLY A 813 26.87 -6.36 13.24
N ASP A 814 26.82 -5.07 13.64
CA ASP A 814 25.76 -4.52 14.50
C ASP A 814 24.37 -4.69 13.85
N LEU A 815 23.41 -5.18 14.64
CA LEU A 815 22.00 -5.25 14.24
C LEU A 815 21.30 -3.92 14.47
N VAL A 816 20.52 -3.48 13.47
CA VAL A 816 19.75 -2.24 13.51
C VAL A 816 18.31 -2.51 13.08
N GLU A 817 17.35 -2.04 13.88
CA GLU A 817 15.93 -2.02 13.57
C GLU A 817 15.53 -0.62 13.10
N ILE A 818 14.85 -0.54 11.97
CA ILE A 818 14.39 0.70 11.36
C ILE A 818 12.88 0.71 11.55
N GLU A 819 12.36 1.81 12.09
CA GLU A 819 10.94 2.00 12.38
C GLU A 819 10.43 3.25 11.66
N LEU A 820 9.47 3.06 10.77
CA LEU A 820 8.71 4.12 10.12
C LEU A 820 7.47 4.38 10.96
N LYS A 821 7.45 5.48 11.72
CA LYS A 821 6.21 5.97 12.36
C LYS A 821 5.44 6.79 11.36
N ILE A 822 4.23 6.37 11.06
CA ILE A 822 3.37 6.94 10.02
C ILE A 822 2.17 7.58 10.70
N GLU A 823 1.92 8.85 10.42
CA GLU A 823 0.69 9.54 10.82
C GLU A 823 -0.14 9.77 9.55
N SER A 824 -1.40 9.35 9.57
CA SER A 824 -2.36 9.57 8.48
C SER A 824 -3.53 10.41 8.96
N LYS A 825 -3.88 11.45 8.22
CA LYS A 825 -4.98 12.37 8.59
C LYS A 825 -6.37 11.92 8.14
N ASN A 826 -6.43 11.06 7.12
CA ASN A 826 -7.65 10.49 6.56
C ASN A 826 -7.45 8.98 6.36
N ASP A 827 -8.50 8.28 5.96
CA ASP A 827 -8.39 6.88 5.55
C ASP A 827 -7.95 6.78 4.08
N TYR A 828 -6.84 6.08 3.82
CA TYR A 828 -6.29 5.92 2.47
C TYR A 828 -6.16 4.46 2.06
N GLU A 829 -6.10 4.22 0.75
CA GLU A 829 -5.87 2.90 0.15
C GLU A 829 -4.64 2.94 -0.78
N TYR A 830 -3.96 1.81 -0.92
CA TYR A 830 -2.83 1.59 -1.84
C TYR A 830 -1.68 2.61 -1.69
N ILE A 831 -1.14 2.73 -0.48
CA ILE A 831 0.05 3.53 -0.18
C ILE A 831 1.30 2.65 -0.28
N ILE A 832 2.34 3.16 -0.95
CA ILE A 832 3.68 2.59 -0.94
C ILE A 832 4.62 3.44 -0.07
N PHE A 833 5.44 2.78 0.75
CA PHE A 833 6.56 3.38 1.47
C PHE A 833 7.87 2.80 0.94
N GLU A 834 8.70 3.61 0.28
CA GLU A 834 10.01 3.21 -0.21
C GLU A 834 11.10 3.77 0.71
N ASP A 835 11.70 2.91 1.54
CA ASP A 835 12.77 3.31 2.46
C ASP A 835 14.14 3.05 1.87
N MET A 836 14.86 4.12 1.51
CA MET A 836 16.20 4.03 0.94
C MET A 836 17.21 3.61 2.02
N LYS A 837 17.97 2.56 1.74
CA LYS A 837 18.99 2.05 2.66
C LYS A 837 20.24 2.95 2.63
N ALA A 838 20.99 2.95 3.73
CA ALA A 838 22.38 3.37 3.69
C ALA A 838 23.21 2.28 2.98
N ALA A 839 24.11 2.65 2.06
CA ALA A 839 24.80 1.68 1.20
C ALA A 839 25.63 0.62 1.95
N GLY A 840 26.17 0.95 3.13
CA GLY A 840 26.90 0.00 3.99
C GLY A 840 26.02 -0.98 4.79
N PHE A 841 24.71 -1.06 4.52
CA PHE A 841 23.76 -1.88 5.27
C PHE A 841 23.06 -2.93 4.42
N GLU A 842 23.00 -4.16 4.95
CA GLU A 842 22.32 -5.29 4.34
C GLU A 842 21.06 -5.68 5.14
N PRO A 843 19.96 -6.09 4.49
CA PRO A 843 18.78 -6.54 5.21
C PRO A 843 19.01 -7.91 5.85
N VAL A 844 18.48 -8.12 7.06
CA VAL A 844 18.60 -9.41 7.78
C VAL A 844 17.71 -10.48 7.15
N GLU A 845 16.55 -10.07 6.67
CA GLU A 845 15.67 -10.90 5.85
C GLU A 845 16.02 -10.69 4.36
N VAL A 846 15.92 -11.74 3.54
CA VAL A 846 16.26 -11.71 2.10
C VAL A 846 15.11 -12.20 1.21
N ARG A 847 13.91 -12.39 1.78
CA ARG A 847 12.72 -12.86 1.06
C ARG A 847 11.58 -11.87 1.21
N SER A 848 11.11 -11.34 0.09
CA SER A 848 9.89 -10.52 0.04
C SER A 848 8.67 -11.33 0.50
N GLY A 849 7.71 -10.67 1.17
CA GLY A 849 6.54 -11.33 1.70
C GLY A 849 5.69 -10.44 2.61
N TYR A 850 4.54 -10.96 3.04
CA TYR A 850 3.78 -10.37 4.14
C TYR A 850 4.48 -10.66 5.46
N ASN A 851 4.84 -9.61 6.21
CA ASN A 851 5.40 -9.74 7.54
C ASN A 851 4.32 -9.49 8.62
N ARG A 852 4.70 -9.59 9.90
CA ARG A 852 3.78 -9.40 11.03
C ARG A 852 3.62 -7.93 11.48
N ASN A 853 3.94 -6.95 10.63
CA ASN A 853 3.69 -5.54 10.93
C ASN A 853 2.17 -5.27 11.02
N ALA A 854 1.76 -4.34 11.90
CA ALA A 854 0.35 -4.10 12.22
C ALA A 854 -0.52 -3.72 11.02
N LEU A 855 0.06 -3.06 10.00
CA LEU A 855 -0.63 -2.70 8.75
C LEU A 855 -0.78 -3.86 7.74
N GLY A 856 -0.24 -5.06 8.04
CA GLY A 856 -0.31 -6.20 7.12
C GLY A 856 0.38 -5.95 5.77
N ALA A 857 1.42 -5.11 5.75
CA ALA A 857 2.09 -4.69 4.53
C ALA A 857 2.81 -5.86 3.83
N TYR A 858 2.75 -5.89 2.50
CA TYR A 858 3.70 -6.69 1.73
C TYR A 858 5.04 -5.94 1.70
N MET A 859 6.13 -6.62 2.06
CA MET A 859 7.47 -6.06 2.11
C MET A 859 8.33 -6.63 0.98
N GLU A 860 8.91 -5.78 0.16
CA GLU A 860 9.99 -6.13 -0.77
C GLU A 860 11.34 -5.65 -0.26
N LEU A 861 12.34 -6.51 -0.38
CA LEU A 861 13.71 -6.26 0.05
C LEU A 861 14.60 -6.19 -1.20
N ARG A 862 14.93 -4.97 -1.64
CA ARG A 862 15.76 -4.69 -2.83
C ARG A 862 17.19 -4.33 -2.40
N ASP A 863 18.10 -4.15 -3.36
CA ASP A 863 19.51 -3.87 -3.06
C ASP A 863 19.70 -2.48 -2.45
N GLU A 864 18.96 -1.49 -2.93
CA GLU A 864 19.05 -0.07 -2.56
C GLU A 864 17.96 0.40 -1.58
N ARG A 865 16.83 -0.32 -1.50
CA ARG A 865 15.65 0.11 -0.71
C ARG A 865 14.82 -1.05 -0.16
N VAL A 866 13.96 -0.75 0.80
CA VAL A 866 12.90 -1.65 1.28
C VAL A 866 11.55 -1.01 0.96
N CYS A 867 10.68 -1.73 0.25
CA CYS A 867 9.37 -1.21 -0.15
C CYS A 867 8.27 -1.89 0.67
N PHE A 868 7.38 -1.10 1.27
CA PHE A 868 6.18 -1.59 1.94
C PHE A 868 4.95 -1.17 1.14
N PHE A 869 4.12 -2.14 0.78
CA PHE A 869 2.86 -1.93 0.08
C PHE A 869 1.71 -2.15 1.06
N THR A 870 0.96 -1.09 1.39
CA THR A 870 -0.20 -1.17 2.27
C THR A 870 -1.48 -1.04 1.46
N ARG A 871 -2.40 -2.00 1.61
CA ARG A 871 -3.71 -1.95 0.95
C ARG A 871 -4.60 -0.86 1.56
N VAL A 872 -4.54 -0.70 2.88
CA VAL A 872 -5.30 0.29 3.66
C VAL A 872 -4.34 0.94 4.65
N LEU A 873 -4.42 2.26 4.79
CA LEU A 873 -3.77 3.06 5.81
C LEU A 873 -4.88 3.88 6.51
N PRO A 874 -5.42 3.39 7.64
CA PRO A 874 -6.44 4.13 8.38
C PRO A 874 -5.89 5.46 8.92
N ARG A 875 -6.77 6.40 9.21
CA ARG A 875 -6.48 7.61 9.98
C ARG A 875 -5.87 7.27 11.34
N GLY A 876 -4.92 8.07 11.81
CA GLY A 876 -4.21 7.89 13.08
C GLY A 876 -2.74 7.52 12.90
N THR A 877 -2.15 6.90 13.93
CA THR A 877 -0.72 6.59 14.00
C THR A 877 -0.45 5.10 13.86
N HIS A 878 0.45 4.74 12.95
CA HIS A 878 0.84 3.37 12.62
C HIS A 878 2.36 3.22 12.64
N SER A 879 2.84 1.97 12.62
CA SER A 879 4.26 1.68 12.42
C SER A 879 4.50 0.54 11.44
N LEU A 880 5.60 0.67 10.70
CA LEU A 880 6.23 -0.40 9.94
C LEU A 880 7.67 -0.52 10.43
N SER A 881 8.17 -1.73 10.61
CA SER A 881 9.59 -1.94 10.91
C SER A 881 10.20 -3.10 10.14
N TYR A 882 11.51 -3.08 10.05
CA TYR A 882 12.36 -4.11 9.47
C TYR A 882 13.77 -4.05 10.08
N ARG A 883 14.62 -5.04 9.80
CA ARG A 883 15.96 -5.15 10.37
C ARG A 883 17.05 -5.21 9.31
N MET A 884 18.14 -4.50 9.56
CA MET A 884 19.37 -4.52 8.79
C MET A 884 20.58 -4.84 9.68
N ARG A 885 21.68 -5.18 9.04
CA ARG A 885 23.02 -5.27 9.64
C ARG A 885 23.90 -4.19 9.03
N ALA A 886 24.70 -3.52 9.86
CA ALA A 886 25.79 -2.69 9.39
C ALA A 886 26.95 -3.62 8.94
N GLU A 887 27.42 -3.50 7.70
CA GLU A 887 28.39 -4.43 7.11
C GLU A 887 29.67 -3.70 6.68
N ILE A 888 29.56 -2.82 5.69
CA ILE A 888 30.72 -2.17 5.06
C ILE A 888 31.13 -0.93 5.87
N PRO A 889 32.41 -0.77 6.29
CA PRO A 889 32.89 0.44 6.94
C PRO A 889 32.80 1.68 6.05
N GLY A 890 32.46 2.83 6.64
CA GLY A 890 32.27 4.08 5.89
C GLY A 890 31.36 5.11 6.59
N ARG A 891 30.95 6.11 5.82
CA ARG A 891 29.96 7.13 6.17
C ARG A 891 28.92 7.16 5.05
N PHE A 892 27.69 6.81 5.38
CA PHE A 892 26.63 6.55 4.41
C PHE A 892 25.41 7.41 4.65
N SER A 893 24.77 7.83 3.57
CA SER A 893 23.54 8.61 3.57
C SER A 893 22.34 7.67 3.36
N ALA A 894 21.52 7.48 4.39
CA ALA A 894 20.20 6.90 4.20
C ALA A 894 19.26 8.01 3.74
N LEU A 895 19.09 8.15 2.42
CA LEU A 895 18.14 9.09 1.82
C LEU A 895 16.74 8.90 2.41
N PRO A 896 15.87 9.93 2.44
CA PRO A 896 14.55 9.83 3.04
C PRO A 896 13.71 8.63 2.60
N THR A 897 12.92 8.08 3.53
CA THR A 897 11.77 7.24 3.16
C THR A 897 10.82 8.09 2.33
N ARG A 898 10.31 7.56 1.23
CA ARG A 898 9.27 8.18 0.40
C ARG A 898 7.94 7.48 0.66
N ALA A 899 6.88 8.23 0.90
CA ALA A 899 5.52 7.71 0.89
C ALA A 899 4.75 8.30 -0.29
N SER A 900 3.99 7.49 -1.00
CA SER A 900 3.09 7.94 -2.05
C SER A 900 1.88 7.03 -2.18
N ALA A 901 0.73 7.59 -2.60
CA ALA A 901 -0.37 6.77 -3.09
C ALA A 901 -0.12 6.33 -4.53
N MET A 902 -0.51 5.10 -4.86
CA MET A 902 -0.42 4.59 -6.23
C MET A 902 -1.38 5.29 -7.22
N TYR A 903 -2.50 5.83 -6.71
CA TYR A 903 -3.59 6.37 -7.54
C TYR A 903 -3.95 7.84 -7.25
N ALA A 904 -3.33 8.46 -6.23
CA ALA A 904 -3.55 9.86 -5.83
C ALA A 904 -2.20 10.61 -5.80
N PRO A 905 -1.72 11.17 -6.93
CA PRO A 905 -0.36 11.69 -7.07
C PRO A 905 -0.04 12.92 -6.19
N GLU A 906 -1.07 13.60 -5.68
CA GLU A 906 -1.03 14.64 -4.64
C GLU A 906 -0.59 14.11 -3.28
N LEU A 907 -0.89 12.84 -2.96
CA LEU A 907 -0.66 12.27 -1.65
C LEU A 907 0.78 11.73 -1.56
N LYS A 908 1.68 12.61 -1.16
CA LYS A 908 3.12 12.37 -1.00
C LYS A 908 3.63 12.84 0.35
N ALA A 909 4.64 12.15 0.86
CA ALA A 909 5.42 12.55 2.01
C ALA A 909 6.84 11.98 1.97
N ASN A 910 7.75 12.52 2.77
CA ASN A 910 9.06 11.92 3.02
C ASN A 910 9.54 12.15 4.46
N SER A 911 10.40 11.26 4.95
CA SER A 911 11.10 11.43 6.23
C SER A 911 12.25 12.43 6.12
N ASP A 912 12.97 12.66 7.23
CA ASP A 912 14.31 13.23 7.14
C ASP A 912 15.30 12.18 6.61
N GLU A 913 16.37 12.68 5.99
CA GLU A 913 17.63 11.95 5.80
C GLU A 913 18.28 11.65 7.16
N ILE A 914 19.07 10.59 7.23
CA ILE A 914 20.03 10.37 8.31
C ILE A 914 21.33 9.82 7.74
N LYS A 915 22.47 10.25 8.29
CA LYS A 915 23.79 9.72 7.96
C LYS A 915 24.28 8.81 9.07
N LEU A 916 24.87 7.68 8.71
CA LEU A 916 25.36 6.68 9.65
C LEU A 916 26.83 6.37 9.37
N ARG A 917 27.60 6.08 10.42
CA ARG A 917 29.00 5.66 10.32
C ARG A 917 29.12 4.20 10.72
N VAL A 918 29.84 3.42 9.92
CA VAL A 918 30.19 2.03 10.23
C VAL A 918 31.71 1.96 10.36
N THR A 919 32.19 1.34 11.43
CA THR A 919 33.61 1.01 11.64
C THR A 919 33.78 -0.50 11.68
N ASP A 920 34.99 -0.99 11.42
CA ASP A 920 35.39 -2.33 11.90
C ASP A 920 35.37 -2.40 13.45
#